data_AF-A0A498M383-F1
#
_entry.id   AF-A0A498M383-F1
#
_cell.length_a   1.000
_cell.length_b   1.000
_cell.length_c   1.000
_cell.angle_alpha   90.00
_cell.angle_beta   90.00
_cell.angle_gamma   90.00
#
_symmetry.space_group_name_H-M   'P 1'
#
loop_
_entity.id
_entity.type
_entity.pdbx_description
1 polymer ?
#
loop_
_entity_poly.entity_id
_entity_poly.type
_entity_poly.pdbx_seq_one_letter_code
_entity_poly.pdbx_strand_id
1 'polypeptide(L)'
;MYHQPILKNRRTLLERAEKFISDIYFTDCNLRGRLFGDTHPLESISVFLSEKRIPYSEAVQKNFKPCAVGDAFGPTWWTCWFKVVLKIPEAWRGKEVHLRWESDGEGMVWRDEQPVQGLTKEGEKTSYVLTDCLEDSEPHGITLYVELACNGLFGAGQGSMIAAPDPNRKFTLQKAELVIFNQDVRELLTDFEMLVDIVKLLGEGEQRGFQALFTANEMVNLCDPANPSSFAAARSLAQKFFGQKNGDSQHVVHAMGHCHIDSAWLWPYEETIRKCARSWVTVIRLMEKNPEFVFTCSQAQQFQWVKNWYPSLFSEIKQFVQKGQFIPVGGTWVEMDGNLPSGESMVRQFLHGQKFFKDEFGHYCKEHNTFFWEGIDGTQVLTHFPPGNSYEMKGKVEDLVNTVKNNKDKGRANHSAVLFGFGDGGGGPTQLMLDRLQRIRNTDGLPKLLLLNQFHDVIPGSCIEMVVEDALQYYDGRWDYYNGEWSFESHYRPNRETISEGCLGNQFALFDDVPLYWDAWDVMDYHLQTRKPVIEVIEPAKVVRSGSLQGSVSFSLRISGKSTIRQEILLDACCPYIKFNTQVDWEESHKFLKVEFPVQVRSPNATYEIQFGHLQRPTHRNTSWDWARFEVWGHKWADLSEHGFGVALLNDSKYGYSIHGNIMTLSLLRAPKAPDANADMGSQNFTYALMPHTGPFQDASVIQHAYNLNFPLHVFHRVISEPWSAFSVNSPAVILETVKQAESSKKALLIRLYESHGSCVTTTLSTSLSVKEAWQ
;
A
#
# COMPACT_ATOMS: atom_id res chain seq x y z
N MET A 1 16.97 -55.16 -34.48
CA MET A 1 16.68 -53.97 -33.68
C MET A 1 15.56 -54.33 -32.72
N TYR A 2 15.82 -54.37 -31.42
CA TYR A 2 14.76 -54.59 -30.43
C TYR A 2 13.88 -53.34 -30.38
N HIS A 3 12.61 -53.45 -30.72
CA HIS A 3 11.61 -52.41 -30.46
C HIS A 3 11.42 -52.32 -28.95
N GLN A 4 12.13 -51.39 -28.30
CA GLN A 4 11.84 -51.06 -26.91
C GLN A 4 10.42 -50.47 -26.82
N PRO A 5 9.62 -50.86 -25.82
CA PRO A 5 8.32 -50.25 -25.59
C PRO A 5 8.50 -48.77 -25.21
N ILE A 6 7.81 -47.88 -25.93
CA ILE A 6 7.75 -46.45 -25.58
C ILE A 6 6.81 -46.31 -24.37
N LEU A 7 7.36 -45.92 -23.22
CA LEU A 7 6.60 -45.69 -21.99
C LEU A 7 6.13 -44.23 -21.91
N LYS A 8 4.84 -44.02 -21.64
CA LYS A 8 4.26 -42.70 -21.42
C LYS A 8 4.36 -42.33 -19.93
N ASN A 9 5.24 -41.40 -19.58
CA ASN A 9 5.36 -40.91 -18.21
C ASN A 9 5.50 -39.38 -18.16
N ARG A 10 4.42 -38.70 -17.72
CA ARG A 10 4.37 -37.24 -17.62
C ARG A 10 5.41 -36.69 -16.65
N ARG A 11 5.53 -37.28 -15.47
CA ARG A 11 6.43 -36.82 -14.41
C ARG A 11 7.89 -36.83 -14.87
N THR A 12 8.35 -37.94 -15.46
CA THR A 12 9.74 -38.06 -15.93
C THR A 12 10.06 -37.04 -17.02
N LEU A 13 9.15 -36.82 -17.96
CA LEU A 13 9.31 -35.84 -19.03
C LEU A 13 9.31 -34.39 -18.51
N LEU A 14 8.50 -34.10 -17.49
CA LEU A 14 8.45 -32.78 -16.85
C LEU A 14 9.73 -32.50 -16.06
N GLU A 15 10.13 -33.43 -15.17
CA GLU A 15 11.36 -33.30 -14.38
C GLU A 15 12.60 -33.16 -15.27
N ARG A 16 12.61 -33.83 -16.43
CA ARG A 16 13.68 -33.70 -17.43
C ARG A 16 13.79 -32.26 -17.94
N ALA A 17 12.67 -31.64 -18.32
CA ALA A 17 12.65 -30.26 -18.79
C ALA A 17 13.03 -29.28 -17.66
N GLU A 18 12.54 -29.49 -16.44
CA GLU A 18 12.89 -28.66 -15.27
C GLU A 18 14.38 -28.70 -14.95
N LYS A 19 14.99 -29.90 -14.99
CA LYS A 19 16.43 -30.08 -14.73
C LYS A 19 17.30 -29.46 -15.82
N PHE A 20 16.80 -29.37 -17.06
CA PHE A 20 17.51 -28.75 -18.18
C PHE A 20 17.68 -27.23 -18.03
N ILE A 21 16.78 -26.58 -17.28
CA ILE A 21 16.80 -25.12 -17.04
C ILE A 21 17.01 -24.77 -15.56
N SER A 22 17.43 -25.72 -14.74
CA SER A 22 17.53 -25.55 -13.29
C SER A 22 18.67 -24.61 -12.88
N ASP A 23 18.41 -23.77 -11.89
CA ASP A 23 19.44 -22.99 -11.19
C ASP A 23 20.31 -23.80 -10.23
N ILE A 24 19.96 -25.08 -10.00
CA ILE A 24 20.58 -25.93 -8.97
C ILE A 24 21.22 -27.17 -9.58
N TYR A 25 20.49 -27.85 -10.47
CA TYR A 25 20.91 -29.15 -11.01
C TYR A 25 21.65 -28.99 -12.33
N PHE A 26 22.78 -29.67 -12.46
CA PHE A 26 23.57 -29.75 -13.70
C PHE A 26 24.01 -28.38 -14.23
N THR A 27 24.21 -27.39 -13.37
CA THR A 27 24.58 -26.02 -13.77
C THR A 27 25.93 -25.93 -14.48
N ASP A 28 26.74 -26.99 -14.41
CA ASP A 28 27.98 -27.17 -15.15
C ASP A 28 27.75 -27.48 -16.64
N CYS A 29 26.59 -28.02 -17.02
CA CYS A 29 26.31 -28.48 -18.38
C CYS A 29 24.92 -28.13 -18.94
N ASN A 30 23.96 -27.71 -18.12
CA ASN A 30 22.61 -27.38 -18.52
C ASN A 30 22.52 -26.02 -19.23
N LEU A 31 21.33 -25.66 -19.72
CA LEU A 31 21.13 -24.41 -20.45
C LEU A 31 21.33 -23.17 -19.57
N ARG A 32 20.86 -23.21 -18.31
CA ARG A 32 20.93 -22.07 -17.37
C ARG A 32 22.37 -21.68 -17.05
N GLY A 33 23.25 -22.67 -16.89
CA GLY A 33 24.68 -22.49 -16.68
C GLY A 33 25.41 -21.81 -17.84
N ARG A 34 24.78 -21.69 -19.01
CA ARG A 34 25.33 -21.01 -20.20
C ARG A 34 24.83 -19.58 -20.36
N LEU A 35 24.03 -19.05 -19.44
CA LEU A 35 23.50 -17.69 -19.54
C LEU A 35 24.63 -16.64 -19.58
N PHE A 36 25.66 -16.85 -18.77
CA PHE A 36 26.88 -16.07 -18.78
C PHE A 36 28.00 -16.92 -19.39
N GLY A 37 28.62 -16.41 -20.44
CA GLY A 37 29.74 -17.03 -21.14
C GLY A 37 31.07 -16.74 -20.44
N ASP A 38 32.10 -16.42 -21.23
CA ASP A 38 33.41 -16.06 -20.70
C ASP A 38 33.32 -14.87 -19.75
N THR A 39 34.11 -14.95 -18.67
CA THR A 39 34.23 -13.88 -17.67
C THR A 39 35.60 -13.23 -17.72
N HIS A 40 35.67 -11.96 -17.33
CA HIS A 40 36.91 -11.20 -17.25
C HIS A 40 36.93 -10.35 -15.98
N PRO A 41 38.03 -10.36 -15.21
CA PRO A 41 38.11 -9.55 -14.00
C PRO A 41 38.09 -8.05 -14.31
N LEU A 42 37.68 -7.26 -13.32
CA LEU A 42 37.71 -5.80 -13.41
C LEU A 42 39.15 -5.30 -13.34
N GLU A 43 39.46 -4.15 -13.95
CA GLU A 43 40.80 -3.58 -13.91
C GLU A 43 41.14 -3.05 -12.51
N SER A 44 40.18 -2.38 -11.87
CA SER A 44 40.25 -2.09 -10.44
C SER A 44 38.87 -1.81 -9.85
N ILE A 45 38.72 -2.11 -8.56
CA ILE A 45 37.58 -1.71 -7.76
C ILE A 45 38.08 -1.04 -6.48
N SER A 46 37.46 0.08 -6.14
CA SER A 46 37.79 0.85 -4.95
C SER A 46 36.51 1.40 -4.33
N VAL A 47 36.52 1.60 -3.01
CA VAL A 47 35.34 1.94 -2.23
C VAL A 47 35.58 3.17 -1.35
N PHE A 48 34.53 3.97 -1.20
CA PHE A 48 34.39 5.03 -0.22
C PHE A 48 33.13 4.78 0.61
N LEU A 49 33.25 4.79 1.94
CA LEU A 49 32.11 4.59 2.85
C LEU A 49 31.65 5.92 3.42
N SER A 50 30.35 6.11 3.49
CA SER A 50 29.71 7.29 4.08
C SER A 50 28.56 6.88 4.99
N GLU A 51 28.54 7.44 6.20
CA GLU A 51 27.38 7.37 7.10
C GLU A 51 26.18 8.16 6.55
N LYS A 52 26.45 9.18 5.73
CA LYS A 52 25.43 10.04 5.11
C LYS A 52 25.13 9.61 3.67
N ARG A 53 23.89 9.85 3.24
CA ARG A 53 23.46 9.72 1.84
C ARG A 53 23.87 10.97 1.07
N ILE A 54 25.07 10.97 0.51
CA ILE A 54 25.62 12.13 -0.24
C ILE A 54 25.33 12.00 -1.74
N PRO A 55 25.11 13.11 -2.46
CA PRO A 55 24.94 13.09 -3.92
C PRO A 55 26.19 12.62 -4.67
N TYR A 56 25.98 12.14 -5.91
CA TYR A 56 27.05 11.70 -6.81
C TYR A 56 28.19 12.73 -6.94
N SER A 57 27.86 14.01 -7.16
CA SER A 57 28.84 15.08 -7.37
C SER A 57 29.78 15.28 -6.19
N GLU A 58 29.34 14.98 -4.96
CA GLU A 58 30.18 15.01 -3.78
C GLU A 58 30.97 13.71 -3.60
N ALA A 59 30.34 12.56 -3.87
CA ALA A 59 30.94 11.24 -3.67
C ALA A 59 32.16 11.00 -4.55
N VAL A 60 32.11 11.40 -5.83
CA VAL A 60 33.21 11.17 -6.78
C VAL A 60 34.48 11.96 -6.48
N GLN A 61 34.38 13.01 -5.64
CA GLN A 61 35.51 13.82 -5.19
C GLN A 61 36.22 13.23 -3.96
N LYS A 62 35.68 12.16 -3.37
CA LYS A 62 36.25 11.54 -2.17
C LYS A 62 37.41 10.61 -2.51
N ASN A 63 38.15 10.23 -1.47
CA ASN A 63 39.27 9.29 -1.59
C ASN A 63 38.76 7.85 -1.52
N PHE A 64 38.78 7.15 -2.65
CA PHE A 64 38.43 5.73 -2.75
C PHE A 64 39.65 4.87 -2.40
N LYS A 65 39.43 3.83 -1.58
CA LYS A 65 40.45 2.85 -1.21
C LYS A 65 40.25 1.55 -1.98
N PRO A 66 41.31 0.85 -2.42
CA PRO A 66 41.17 -0.45 -3.06
C PRO A 66 40.36 -1.43 -2.20
N CYS A 67 39.49 -2.22 -2.82
CA CYS A 67 38.77 -3.32 -2.17
C CYS A 67 38.75 -4.56 -3.07
N ALA A 68 38.30 -5.69 -2.53
CA ALA A 68 38.17 -6.95 -3.23
C ALA A 68 36.75 -7.51 -3.14
N VAL A 69 36.39 -8.37 -4.10
CA VAL A 69 35.19 -9.21 -4.00
C VAL A 69 35.35 -10.14 -2.80
N GLY A 70 34.31 -10.22 -1.96
CA GLY A 70 34.31 -10.91 -0.67
C GLY A 70 34.44 -9.98 0.53
N ASP A 71 34.89 -8.74 0.34
CA ASP A 71 34.97 -7.76 1.42
C ASP A 71 33.58 -7.38 1.95
N ALA A 72 33.52 -7.06 3.25
CA ALA A 72 32.31 -6.66 3.95
C ALA A 72 32.36 -5.17 4.34
N PHE A 73 31.25 -4.47 4.13
CA PHE A 73 31.09 -3.02 4.29
C PHE A 73 29.90 -2.69 5.20
N GLY A 74 29.64 -1.40 5.41
CA GLY A 74 28.58 -0.92 6.30
C GLY A 74 29.09 -0.46 7.67
N PRO A 75 28.21 -0.17 8.63
CA PRO A 75 27.02 -0.98 8.95
C PRO A 75 25.71 -0.57 8.24
N THR A 76 24.59 -1.15 8.67
CA THR A 76 23.23 -0.86 8.19
C THR A 76 22.96 0.64 8.01
N TRP A 77 22.27 0.99 6.91
CA TRP A 77 21.95 2.35 6.47
C TRP A 77 23.12 3.19 5.95
N TRP A 78 24.36 2.71 6.04
CA TRP A 78 25.49 3.38 5.41
C TRP A 78 25.42 3.26 3.88
N THR A 79 26.13 4.17 3.21
CA THR A 79 26.28 4.14 1.75
C THR A 79 27.73 3.79 1.40
N CYS A 80 27.90 2.80 0.54
CA CYS A 80 29.18 2.42 -0.03
C CYS A 80 29.23 2.85 -1.49
N TRP A 81 30.07 3.80 -1.81
CA TRP A 81 30.35 4.21 -3.18
C TRP A 81 31.50 3.39 -3.72
N PHE A 82 31.27 2.65 -4.80
CA PHE A 82 32.32 1.92 -5.51
C PHE A 82 32.70 2.66 -6.78
N LYS A 83 33.99 2.89 -6.99
CA LYS A 83 34.54 3.29 -8.28
C LYS A 83 35.04 2.04 -8.97
N VAL A 84 34.50 1.77 -10.15
CA VAL A 84 34.68 0.55 -10.91
C VAL A 84 35.35 0.90 -12.23
N VAL A 85 36.59 0.46 -12.43
CA VAL A 85 37.35 0.65 -13.68
C VAL A 85 37.37 -0.67 -14.44
N LEU A 86 36.92 -0.61 -15.69
CA LEU A 86 36.64 -1.75 -16.55
C LEU A 86 37.46 -1.64 -17.83
N LYS A 87 37.97 -2.78 -18.30
CA LYS A 87 38.55 -2.91 -19.64
C LYS A 87 37.95 -4.13 -20.34
N ILE A 88 37.10 -3.88 -21.33
CA ILE A 88 36.47 -4.94 -22.12
C ILE A 88 37.54 -5.57 -23.05
N PRO A 89 37.69 -6.90 -23.08
CA PRO A 89 38.63 -7.56 -23.98
C PRO A 89 38.29 -7.34 -25.46
N GLU A 90 39.29 -7.03 -26.29
CA GLU A 90 39.09 -6.87 -27.75
C GLU A 90 38.58 -8.16 -28.42
N ALA A 91 38.87 -9.32 -27.84
CA ALA A 91 38.38 -10.62 -28.31
C ALA A 91 36.85 -10.76 -28.20
N TRP A 92 36.18 -9.90 -27.43
CA TRP A 92 34.73 -9.90 -27.23
C TRP A 92 33.98 -9.00 -28.23
N ARG A 93 34.64 -8.54 -29.30
CA ARG A 93 33.98 -7.80 -30.40
C ARG A 93 32.77 -8.57 -30.94
N GLY A 94 31.69 -7.84 -31.19
CA GLY A 94 30.41 -8.41 -31.65
C GLY A 94 29.66 -9.22 -30.60
N LYS A 95 30.01 -9.10 -29.31
CA LYS A 95 29.31 -9.75 -28.19
C LYS A 95 28.58 -8.72 -27.33
N GLU A 96 27.49 -9.15 -26.71
CA GLU A 96 26.82 -8.42 -25.63
C GLU A 96 27.62 -8.59 -24.33
N VAL A 97 27.96 -7.48 -23.68
CA VAL A 97 28.85 -7.48 -22.51
C VAL A 97 28.17 -6.80 -21.34
N HIS A 98 28.12 -7.48 -20.21
CA HIS A 98 27.52 -6.98 -18.98
C HIS A 98 28.57 -6.79 -17.89
N LEU A 99 28.33 -5.81 -17.01
CA LEU A 99 28.87 -5.82 -15.65
C LEU A 99 27.96 -6.70 -14.79
N ARG A 100 28.46 -7.84 -14.32
CA ARG A 100 27.79 -8.65 -13.32
C ARG A 100 28.13 -8.13 -11.93
N TRP A 101 27.09 -7.82 -11.15
CA TRP A 101 27.21 -7.24 -9.82
C TRP A 101 26.24 -7.92 -8.86
N GLU A 102 26.79 -8.64 -7.89
CA GLU A 102 26.03 -9.29 -6.83
C GLU A 102 26.56 -8.81 -5.49
N SER A 103 25.80 -7.97 -4.80
CA SER A 103 26.11 -7.46 -3.46
C SER A 103 24.94 -7.71 -2.51
N ASP A 104 25.21 -7.65 -1.21
CA ASP A 104 24.15 -7.41 -0.22
C ASP A 104 23.72 -5.95 -0.30
N GLY A 105 22.41 -5.76 -0.35
CA GLY A 105 21.78 -4.45 -0.42
C GLY A 105 21.52 -3.95 -1.83
N GLU A 106 21.20 -2.67 -1.94
CA GLU A 106 20.65 -2.09 -3.18
C GLU A 106 21.60 -1.08 -3.82
N GLY A 107 21.96 -1.31 -5.08
CA GLY A 107 22.88 -0.48 -5.87
C GLY A 107 22.16 0.46 -6.83
N MET A 108 22.73 1.65 -7.05
CA MET A 108 22.50 2.49 -8.23
C MET A 108 23.78 2.53 -9.07
N VAL A 109 23.70 2.17 -10.34
CA VAL A 109 24.79 2.40 -11.31
C VAL A 109 24.72 3.84 -11.79
N TRP A 110 25.87 4.48 -11.80
CA TRP A 110 26.10 5.81 -12.34
C TRP A 110 27.12 5.74 -13.48
N ARG A 111 26.76 6.30 -14.63
CA ARG A 111 27.59 6.39 -15.84
C ARG A 111 27.47 7.82 -16.37
N ASP A 112 28.61 8.43 -16.69
CA ASP A 112 28.65 9.79 -17.26
C ASP A 112 27.84 10.82 -16.43
N GLU A 113 28.01 10.76 -15.11
CA GLU A 113 27.32 11.60 -14.11
C GLU A 113 25.80 11.41 -13.99
N GLN A 114 25.22 10.43 -14.69
CA GLN A 114 23.79 10.12 -14.65
C GLN A 114 23.51 8.78 -13.97
N PRO A 115 22.41 8.65 -13.21
CA PRO A 115 21.93 7.35 -12.80
C PRO A 115 21.45 6.60 -14.05
N VAL A 116 21.71 5.30 -14.12
CA VAL A 116 21.36 4.50 -15.30
C VAL A 116 20.60 3.21 -14.99
N GLN A 117 20.86 2.57 -13.85
CA GLN A 117 20.13 1.35 -13.47
C GLN A 117 20.21 1.06 -11.97
N GLY A 118 19.11 0.57 -11.39
CA GLY A 118 19.13 -0.08 -10.08
C GLY A 118 19.65 -1.52 -10.16
N LEU A 119 20.38 -1.95 -9.15
CA LEU A 119 20.90 -3.31 -8.98
C LEU A 119 20.48 -3.87 -7.63
N THR A 120 19.86 -5.04 -7.61
CA THR A 120 19.45 -5.71 -6.36
C THR A 120 19.22 -7.19 -6.64
N LYS A 121 19.72 -8.06 -5.77
CA LYS A 121 19.49 -9.52 -5.89
C LYS A 121 18.01 -9.89 -5.75
N GLU A 122 17.35 -9.35 -4.73
CA GLU A 122 15.94 -9.59 -4.42
C GLU A 122 15.00 -9.11 -5.54
N GLY A 123 15.39 -8.04 -6.26
CA GLY A 123 14.70 -7.55 -7.45
C GLY A 123 15.14 -8.20 -8.76
N GLU A 124 15.91 -9.28 -8.73
CA GLU A 124 16.45 -10.01 -9.89
C GLU A 124 17.25 -9.14 -10.88
N LYS A 125 17.92 -8.09 -10.39
CA LYS A 125 18.74 -7.14 -11.16
C LYS A 125 20.21 -7.24 -10.76
N THR A 126 20.88 -8.30 -11.21
CA THR A 126 22.27 -8.63 -10.85
C THR A 126 23.29 -8.33 -11.95
N SER A 127 22.87 -7.67 -13.04
CA SER A 127 23.77 -7.23 -14.10
C SER A 127 23.32 -5.93 -14.74
N TYR A 128 24.28 -5.18 -15.27
CA TYR A 128 24.09 -3.97 -16.05
C TYR A 128 24.69 -4.15 -17.46
N VAL A 129 23.92 -3.79 -18.49
CA VAL A 129 24.37 -3.90 -19.89
C VAL A 129 25.38 -2.78 -20.16
N LEU A 130 26.61 -3.12 -20.54
CA LEU A 130 27.61 -2.13 -20.94
C LEU A 130 27.49 -1.79 -22.42
N THR A 131 27.26 -2.81 -23.24
CA THR A 131 26.97 -2.75 -24.68
C THR A 131 26.14 -3.95 -25.09
N ASP A 132 25.14 -3.73 -25.95
CA ASP A 132 24.32 -4.79 -26.56
C ASP A 132 25.13 -5.55 -27.64
N CYS A 133 26.16 -4.93 -28.22
CA CYS A 133 27.06 -5.52 -29.21
C CYS A 133 28.32 -4.67 -29.31
N LEU A 134 29.45 -5.17 -28.80
CA LEU A 134 30.71 -4.40 -28.76
C LEU A 134 31.19 -4.05 -30.18
N GLU A 135 31.06 -2.78 -30.56
CA GLU A 135 31.53 -2.25 -31.85
C GLU A 135 32.94 -1.64 -31.77
N ASP A 136 33.59 -1.50 -32.92
CA ASP A 136 34.95 -0.96 -33.02
C ASP A 136 35.08 0.50 -32.55
N SER A 137 33.99 1.28 -32.63
CA SER A 137 33.92 2.67 -32.17
C SER A 137 33.71 2.81 -30.67
N GLU A 138 33.35 1.73 -29.96
CA GLU A 138 33.04 1.81 -28.53
C GLU A 138 34.31 1.78 -27.67
N PRO A 139 34.37 2.61 -26.61
CA PRO A 139 35.52 2.64 -25.72
C PRO A 139 35.60 1.32 -24.96
N HIS A 140 36.76 0.66 -25.05
CA HIS A 140 37.01 -0.56 -24.29
C HIS A 140 37.29 -0.26 -22.81
N GLY A 141 37.78 0.94 -22.49
CA GLY A 141 37.98 1.41 -21.12
C GLY A 141 36.80 2.22 -20.62
N ILE A 142 36.14 1.76 -19.55
CA ILE A 142 34.94 2.39 -18.98
C ILE A 142 35.15 2.56 -17.47
N THR A 143 34.77 3.74 -16.93
CA THR A 143 34.70 3.96 -15.49
C THR A 143 33.24 4.16 -15.09
N LEU A 144 32.77 3.37 -14.12
CA LEU A 144 31.43 3.47 -13.54
C LEU A 144 31.53 3.74 -12.04
N TYR A 145 30.44 4.24 -11.47
CA TYR A 145 30.26 4.27 -10.03
C TYR A 145 29.03 3.44 -9.63
N VAL A 146 29.11 2.72 -8.51
CA VAL A 146 27.97 2.01 -7.92
C VAL A 146 27.73 2.57 -6.52
N GLU A 147 26.60 3.22 -6.32
CA GLU A 147 26.13 3.68 -5.01
C GLU A 147 25.33 2.55 -4.36
N LEU A 148 25.93 1.85 -3.39
CA LEU A 148 25.32 0.75 -2.68
C LEU A 148 24.77 1.21 -1.32
N ALA A 149 23.46 1.06 -1.12
CA ALA A 149 22.81 1.25 0.17
C ALA A 149 22.90 -0.03 1.01
N CYS A 150 23.37 0.09 2.25
CA CYS A 150 23.52 -1.02 3.20
C CYS A 150 22.16 -1.38 3.85
N ASN A 151 21.23 -1.83 3.01
CA ASN A 151 19.91 -2.39 3.37
C ASN A 151 19.40 -3.21 2.17
N GLY A 152 18.58 -4.23 2.42
CA GLY A 152 17.88 -4.96 1.36
C GLY A 152 16.69 -4.17 0.79
N LEU A 153 16.02 -4.75 -0.19
CA LEU A 153 14.81 -4.22 -0.83
C LEU A 153 13.74 -3.92 0.22
N PHE A 154 13.56 -4.82 1.19
CA PHE A 154 12.59 -4.69 2.29
C PHE A 154 13.20 -4.20 3.60
N GLY A 155 14.28 -3.40 3.54
CA GLY A 155 14.96 -2.86 4.73
C GLY A 155 16.04 -3.81 5.28
N ALA A 156 16.21 -3.84 6.61
CA ALA A 156 17.36 -4.49 7.24
C ALA A 156 17.01 -5.39 8.45
N GLY A 157 15.79 -5.93 8.48
CA GLY A 157 15.29 -6.78 9.57
C GLY A 157 16.20 -7.99 9.88
N GLN A 158 16.33 -8.31 11.17
CA GLN A 158 17.16 -9.42 11.64
C GLN A 158 16.36 -10.74 11.66
N GLY A 159 16.77 -11.71 10.82
CA GLY A 159 16.18 -13.07 10.79
C GLY A 159 14.81 -13.17 10.11
N SER A 160 14.01 -12.10 10.11
CA SER A 160 12.77 -11.98 9.32
C SER A 160 12.60 -10.54 8.80
N MET A 161 11.73 -10.37 7.80
CA MET A 161 11.51 -9.09 7.12
C MET A 161 11.07 -7.98 8.07
N ILE A 162 10.07 -8.25 8.92
CA ILE A 162 9.49 -7.26 9.83
C ILE A 162 10.18 -7.17 11.19
N ALA A 163 11.29 -7.88 11.41
CA ALA A 163 12.04 -7.75 12.64
C ALA A 163 12.74 -6.38 12.71
N ALA A 164 13.05 -5.94 13.92
CA ALA A 164 13.89 -4.77 14.12
C ALA A 164 15.23 -4.93 13.35
N PRO A 165 15.75 -3.84 12.74
CA PRO A 165 16.98 -3.91 11.99
C PRO A 165 18.20 -4.10 12.89
N ASP A 166 19.17 -4.93 12.49
CA ASP A 166 20.47 -5.02 13.16
C ASP A 166 21.31 -3.79 12.78
N PRO A 167 21.61 -2.86 13.70
CA PRO A 167 22.35 -1.64 13.39
C PRO A 167 23.82 -1.91 13.05
N ASN A 168 24.35 -3.11 13.28
CA ASN A 168 25.76 -3.47 13.06
C ASN A 168 25.97 -4.44 11.89
N ARG A 169 24.89 -4.85 11.20
CA ARG A 169 24.99 -5.78 10.07
C ARG A 169 25.97 -5.27 9.03
N LYS A 170 26.83 -6.17 8.57
CA LYS A 170 27.76 -5.94 7.47
C LYS A 170 27.21 -6.48 6.16
N PHE A 171 27.62 -5.88 5.06
CA PHE A 171 27.12 -6.14 3.70
C PHE A 171 28.28 -6.52 2.79
N THR A 172 28.18 -7.65 2.11
CA THR A 172 29.29 -8.18 1.30
C THR A 172 29.08 -7.94 -0.18
N LEU A 173 30.16 -7.67 -0.92
CA LEU A 173 30.18 -7.73 -2.38
C LEU A 173 30.57 -9.15 -2.81
N GLN A 174 29.64 -9.94 -3.34
CA GLN A 174 29.89 -11.35 -3.68
C GLN A 174 30.38 -11.56 -5.11
N LYS A 175 29.98 -10.72 -6.07
CA LYS A 175 30.51 -10.75 -7.44
C LYS A 175 30.61 -9.35 -8.04
N ALA A 176 31.70 -9.13 -8.76
CA ALA A 176 31.93 -7.96 -9.59
C ALA A 176 32.87 -8.37 -10.74
N GLU A 177 32.33 -8.60 -11.93
CA GLU A 177 33.09 -9.11 -13.08
C GLU A 177 32.44 -8.70 -14.41
N LEU A 178 33.23 -8.66 -15.49
CA LEU A 178 32.71 -8.55 -16.85
C LEU A 178 32.31 -9.94 -17.33
N VAL A 179 31.17 -10.03 -18.02
CA VAL A 179 30.66 -11.30 -18.56
C VAL A 179 30.12 -11.10 -19.97
N ILE A 180 30.34 -12.09 -20.84
CA ILE A 180 29.56 -12.22 -22.08
C ILE A 180 28.16 -12.67 -21.70
N PHE A 181 27.14 -11.92 -22.12
CA PHE A 181 25.76 -12.32 -21.94
C PHE A 181 25.24 -13.04 -23.18
N ASN A 182 24.69 -14.24 -22.98
CA ASN A 182 24.17 -15.04 -24.08
C ASN A 182 22.65 -14.81 -24.24
N GLN A 183 22.28 -13.83 -25.07
CA GLN A 183 20.87 -13.48 -25.33
C GLN A 183 20.06 -14.67 -25.85
N ASP A 184 20.59 -15.49 -26.75
CA ASP A 184 19.87 -16.69 -27.23
C ASP A 184 19.55 -17.69 -26.12
N VAL A 185 20.45 -17.81 -25.13
CA VAL A 185 20.23 -18.67 -23.96
C VAL A 185 19.13 -18.06 -23.07
N ARG A 186 19.13 -16.74 -22.86
CA ARG A 186 18.06 -16.03 -22.14
C ARG A 186 16.68 -16.26 -22.79
N GLU A 187 16.63 -16.15 -24.10
CA GLU A 187 15.41 -16.35 -24.89
C GLU A 187 14.88 -17.79 -24.75
N LEU A 188 15.76 -18.77 -24.92
CA LEU A 188 15.42 -20.20 -24.75
C LEU A 188 14.98 -20.52 -23.32
N LEU A 189 15.66 -20.00 -22.30
CA LEU A 189 15.27 -20.18 -20.90
C LEU A 189 13.85 -19.67 -20.67
N THR A 190 13.52 -18.49 -21.21
CA THR A 190 12.17 -17.91 -21.12
C THR A 190 11.15 -18.83 -21.79
N ASP A 191 11.45 -19.34 -22.99
CA ASP A 191 10.58 -20.25 -23.72
C ASP A 191 10.33 -21.56 -22.94
N PHE A 192 11.38 -22.17 -22.38
CA PHE A 192 11.28 -23.37 -21.55
C PHE A 192 10.51 -23.12 -20.24
N GLU A 193 10.82 -22.04 -19.53
CA GLU A 193 10.12 -21.66 -18.28
C GLU A 193 8.61 -21.53 -18.55
N MET A 194 8.22 -20.81 -19.60
CA MET A 194 6.80 -20.63 -19.95
C MET A 194 6.12 -21.93 -20.35
N LEU A 195 6.78 -22.79 -21.13
CA LEU A 195 6.23 -24.11 -21.47
C LEU A 195 6.05 -24.99 -20.23
N VAL A 196 7.05 -25.05 -19.34
CA VAL A 196 7.00 -25.82 -18.09
C VAL A 196 5.88 -25.32 -17.19
N ASP A 197 5.69 -24.00 -17.07
CA ASP A 197 4.60 -23.43 -16.29
C ASP A 197 3.22 -23.81 -16.88
N ILE A 198 3.04 -23.74 -18.21
CA ILE A 198 1.81 -24.20 -18.88
C ILE A 198 1.51 -25.65 -18.53
N VAL A 199 2.52 -26.54 -18.58
CA VAL A 199 2.35 -27.97 -18.25
C VAL A 199 1.85 -28.15 -16.83
N LYS A 200 2.38 -27.38 -15.88
CA LYS A 200 2.03 -27.47 -14.46
C LYS A 200 0.63 -26.93 -14.18
N LEU A 201 0.27 -25.80 -14.79
CA LEU A 201 -0.89 -25.01 -14.39
C LEU A 201 -2.19 -25.40 -15.10
N LEU A 202 -2.13 -25.81 -16.37
CA LEU A 202 -3.33 -26.28 -17.08
C LEU A 202 -3.83 -27.64 -16.59
N GLY A 203 -2.99 -28.38 -15.85
CA GLY A 203 -3.37 -29.67 -15.25
C GLY A 203 -3.35 -30.83 -16.24
N GLU A 204 -3.67 -32.03 -15.74
CA GLU A 204 -3.53 -33.29 -16.50
C GLU A 204 -4.72 -33.62 -17.41
N GLY A 205 -5.80 -32.84 -17.35
CA GLY A 205 -6.97 -32.97 -18.23
C GLY A 205 -6.85 -32.22 -19.55
N GLU A 206 -5.90 -31.27 -19.65
CA GLU A 206 -5.82 -30.32 -20.76
C GLU A 206 -4.83 -30.78 -21.84
N GLN A 207 -5.33 -30.95 -23.07
CA GLN A 207 -4.51 -31.36 -24.21
C GLN A 207 -3.38 -30.36 -24.49
N ARG A 208 -3.63 -29.07 -24.26
CA ARG A 208 -2.63 -28.01 -24.46
C ARG A 208 -1.42 -28.16 -23.54
N GLY A 209 -1.64 -28.60 -22.29
CA GLY A 209 -0.56 -28.91 -21.35
C GLY A 209 0.35 -30.04 -21.88
N PHE A 210 -0.21 -31.09 -22.46
CA PHE A 210 0.60 -32.16 -23.08
C PHE A 210 1.33 -31.72 -24.34
N GLN A 211 0.74 -30.85 -25.16
CA GLN A 211 1.42 -30.25 -26.31
C GLN A 211 2.62 -29.40 -25.87
N ALA A 212 2.49 -28.65 -24.76
CA ALA A 212 3.59 -27.89 -24.18
C ALA A 212 4.70 -28.83 -23.68
N LEU A 213 4.33 -29.91 -22.97
CA LEU A 213 5.29 -30.90 -22.45
C LEU A 213 6.06 -31.60 -23.57
N PHE A 214 5.35 -31.97 -24.65
CA PHE A 214 5.95 -32.56 -25.83
C PHE A 214 6.92 -31.58 -26.50
N THR A 215 6.47 -30.35 -26.76
CA THR A 215 7.31 -29.27 -27.32
C THR A 215 8.57 -29.07 -26.48
N ALA A 216 8.44 -28.93 -25.16
CA ALA A 216 9.58 -28.76 -24.27
C ALA A 216 10.56 -29.94 -24.36
N ASN A 217 10.09 -31.18 -24.40
CA ASN A 217 10.99 -32.34 -24.49
C ASN A 217 11.68 -32.46 -25.86
N GLU A 218 10.99 -32.08 -26.94
CA GLU A 218 11.60 -31.98 -28.27
C GLU A 218 12.64 -30.86 -28.31
N MET A 219 12.38 -29.74 -27.65
CA MET A 219 13.38 -28.69 -27.46
C MET A 219 14.59 -29.20 -26.68
N VAL A 220 14.42 -29.97 -25.59
CA VAL A 220 15.56 -30.58 -24.87
C VAL A 220 16.32 -31.57 -25.77
N ASN A 221 15.65 -32.27 -26.69
CA ASN A 221 16.33 -33.18 -27.63
C ASN A 221 17.20 -32.44 -28.65
N LEU A 222 16.77 -31.25 -29.09
CA LEU A 222 17.46 -30.47 -30.12
C LEU A 222 18.46 -29.47 -29.55
N CYS A 223 18.17 -28.89 -28.39
CA CYS A 223 18.99 -27.87 -27.76
C CYS A 223 20.19 -28.53 -27.10
N ASP A 224 21.36 -28.38 -27.73
CA ASP A 224 22.64 -28.72 -27.13
C ASP A 224 23.22 -27.44 -26.50
N PRO A 225 23.27 -27.32 -25.16
CA PRO A 225 23.81 -26.14 -24.48
C PRO A 225 25.27 -25.82 -24.85
N ALA A 226 26.04 -26.79 -25.34
CA ALA A 226 27.42 -26.59 -25.78
C ALA A 226 27.54 -26.11 -27.24
N ASN A 227 26.45 -26.17 -28.02
CA ASN A 227 26.46 -25.85 -29.44
C ASN A 227 25.39 -24.80 -29.79
N PRO A 228 25.76 -23.50 -29.86
CA PRO A 228 24.83 -22.42 -30.18
C PRO A 228 24.09 -22.55 -31.51
N SER A 229 24.64 -23.28 -32.49
CA SER A 229 23.96 -23.52 -33.77
C SER A 229 22.65 -24.33 -33.62
N SER A 230 22.50 -25.06 -32.51
CA SER A 230 21.29 -25.82 -32.18
C SER A 230 20.12 -24.94 -31.69
N PHE A 231 20.41 -23.73 -31.21
CA PHE A 231 19.44 -22.89 -30.51
C PHE A 231 18.29 -22.46 -31.40
N ALA A 232 18.58 -22.08 -32.65
CA ALA A 232 17.55 -21.66 -33.61
C ALA A 232 16.51 -22.77 -33.88
N ALA A 233 16.94 -24.04 -33.93
CA ALA A 233 16.05 -25.17 -34.15
C ALA A 233 15.11 -25.39 -32.96
N ALA A 234 15.64 -25.33 -31.73
CA ALA A 234 14.83 -25.42 -30.51
C ALA A 234 13.86 -24.23 -30.39
N ARG A 235 14.31 -23.01 -30.69
CA ARG A 235 13.45 -21.81 -30.69
C ARG A 235 12.30 -21.91 -31.70
N SER A 236 12.54 -22.49 -32.88
CA SER A 236 11.49 -22.70 -33.88
C SER A 236 10.33 -23.55 -33.34
N LEU A 237 10.62 -24.56 -32.51
CA LEU A 237 9.59 -25.36 -31.84
C LEU A 237 8.75 -24.53 -30.86
N ALA A 238 9.41 -23.73 -30.02
CA ALA A 238 8.73 -22.82 -29.09
C ALA A 238 7.87 -21.80 -29.84
N GLN A 239 8.41 -21.15 -30.87
CA GLN A 239 7.70 -20.18 -31.69
C GLN A 239 6.47 -20.79 -32.37
N LYS A 240 6.56 -22.04 -32.86
CA LYS A 240 5.41 -22.76 -33.40
C LYS A 240 4.34 -23.03 -32.34
N PHE A 241 4.73 -23.27 -31.09
CA PHE A 241 3.79 -23.45 -29.99
C PHE A 241 3.11 -22.12 -29.61
N PHE A 242 3.89 -21.09 -29.30
CA PHE A 242 3.40 -19.75 -28.90
C PHE A 242 2.71 -18.98 -30.04
N GLY A 243 3.01 -19.31 -31.29
CA GLY A 243 2.36 -18.69 -32.47
C GLY A 243 0.92 -19.15 -32.72
N GLN A 244 0.46 -20.19 -32.03
CA GLN A 244 -0.95 -20.64 -32.09
C GLN A 244 -1.81 -19.70 -31.23
N LYS A 245 -2.81 -19.07 -31.85
CA LYS A 245 -3.58 -17.97 -31.26
C LYS A 245 -4.92 -18.40 -30.68
N ASN A 246 -5.37 -17.68 -29.66
CA ASN A 246 -6.69 -17.87 -29.07
C ASN A 246 -7.83 -17.43 -30.01
N GLY A 247 -8.99 -18.08 -29.85
CA GLY A 247 -10.25 -17.64 -30.47
C GLY A 247 -10.82 -16.36 -29.86
N ASP A 248 -11.83 -15.77 -30.49
CA ASP A 248 -12.34 -14.42 -30.15
C ASP A 248 -12.98 -14.31 -28.76
N SER A 249 -13.57 -15.38 -28.25
CA SER A 249 -14.23 -15.42 -26.94
C SER A 249 -13.27 -15.50 -25.75
N GLN A 250 -11.97 -15.68 -25.97
CA GLN A 250 -11.00 -15.85 -24.90
C GLN A 250 -10.90 -14.60 -24.00
N HIS A 251 -10.89 -14.80 -22.68
CA HIS A 251 -10.75 -13.73 -21.68
C HIS A 251 -9.50 -12.89 -21.94
N VAL A 252 -9.64 -11.57 -21.81
CA VAL A 252 -8.56 -10.60 -22.07
C VAL A 252 -8.00 -10.05 -20.75
N VAL A 253 -6.70 -10.19 -20.55
CA VAL A 253 -5.96 -9.61 -19.44
C VAL A 253 -5.17 -8.39 -19.93
N HIS A 254 -5.31 -7.26 -19.24
CA HIS A 254 -4.58 -6.03 -19.51
C HIS A 254 -3.43 -5.91 -18.51
N ALA A 255 -2.18 -6.00 -18.98
CA ALA A 255 -1.01 -5.94 -18.10
C ALA A 255 -0.35 -4.56 -18.12
N MET A 256 -0.08 -4.03 -16.93
CA MET A 256 0.59 -2.75 -16.71
C MET A 256 1.75 -2.91 -15.74
N GLY A 257 2.91 -2.34 -16.10
CA GLY A 257 4.05 -2.30 -15.20
C GLY A 257 3.75 -1.39 -14.02
N HIS A 258 4.12 -1.81 -12.82
CA HIS A 258 3.94 -1.03 -11.61
C HIS A 258 5.18 -1.13 -10.72
N CYS A 259 5.39 -0.13 -9.89
CA CYS A 259 6.41 -0.14 -8.84
C CYS A 259 5.82 0.52 -7.62
N HIS A 260 5.20 -0.28 -6.75
CA HIS A 260 4.82 0.19 -5.43
C HIS A 260 6.08 0.50 -4.63
N ILE A 261 6.11 1.64 -3.94
CA ILE A 261 7.20 2.01 -3.04
C ILE A 261 6.57 2.63 -1.82
N ASP A 262 6.71 1.99 -0.66
CA ASP A 262 6.27 2.59 0.59
C ASP A 262 7.13 3.82 0.90
N SER A 263 6.45 4.95 1.13
CA SER A 263 7.13 6.21 1.39
C SER A 263 8.00 6.16 2.65
N ALA A 264 7.56 5.41 3.66
CA ALA A 264 8.34 4.94 4.80
C ALA A 264 7.68 3.70 5.38
N TRP A 265 8.43 2.61 5.55
CA TRP A 265 7.95 1.37 6.17
C TRP A 265 9.05 0.75 7.04
N LEU A 266 9.98 0.02 6.43
CA LEU A 266 11.14 -0.60 7.10
C LEU A 266 12.43 0.18 6.84
N TRP A 267 12.33 1.38 6.27
CA TRP A 267 13.42 2.31 5.95
C TRP A 267 12.94 3.77 6.11
N PRO A 268 13.87 4.72 6.26
CA PRO A 268 13.53 6.15 6.38
C PRO A 268 13.18 6.79 5.02
N TYR A 269 12.47 7.92 5.04
CA TYR A 269 12.12 8.71 3.85
C TYR A 269 13.30 9.01 2.93
N GLU A 270 14.48 9.32 3.48
CA GLU A 270 15.68 9.59 2.68
C GLU A 270 16.10 8.39 1.80
N GLU A 271 15.82 7.16 2.24
CA GLU A 271 16.08 5.97 1.44
C GLU A 271 15.06 5.81 0.31
N THR A 272 13.80 6.15 0.58
CA THR A 272 12.73 6.13 -0.43
C THR A 272 13.08 6.98 -1.63
N ILE A 273 13.66 8.17 -1.43
CA ILE A 273 14.10 9.05 -2.53
C ILE A 273 15.03 8.30 -3.49
N ARG A 274 15.99 7.54 -2.95
CA ARG A 274 16.92 6.72 -3.75
C ARG A 274 16.24 5.50 -4.34
N LYS A 275 15.35 4.83 -3.62
CA LYS A 275 14.53 3.72 -4.14
C LYS A 275 13.69 4.14 -5.35
N CYS A 276 13.04 5.29 -5.30
CA CYS A 276 12.32 5.86 -6.43
C CYS A 276 13.25 6.06 -7.63
N ALA A 277 14.40 6.71 -7.42
CA ALA A 277 15.36 6.94 -8.51
C ALA A 277 15.87 5.62 -9.12
N ARG A 278 16.31 4.66 -8.29
CA ARG A 278 16.82 3.34 -8.72
C ARG A 278 15.78 2.55 -9.51
N SER A 279 14.52 2.61 -9.09
CA SER A 279 13.42 1.91 -9.73
C SER A 279 13.05 2.58 -11.05
N TRP A 280 12.82 3.89 -11.03
CA TRP A 280 12.27 4.62 -12.17
C TRP A 280 13.28 4.82 -13.29
N VAL A 281 14.58 4.99 -12.98
CA VAL A 281 15.60 5.02 -14.04
C VAL A 281 15.64 3.69 -14.79
N THR A 282 15.50 2.58 -14.08
CA THR A 282 15.44 1.25 -14.70
C THR A 282 14.21 1.11 -15.59
N VAL A 283 13.06 1.62 -15.14
CA VAL A 283 11.82 1.64 -15.93
C VAL A 283 11.99 2.46 -17.21
N ILE A 284 12.64 3.62 -17.14
CA ILE A 284 12.89 4.46 -18.31
C ILE A 284 13.75 3.71 -19.34
N ARG A 285 14.83 3.04 -18.91
CA ARG A 285 15.65 2.20 -19.82
C ARG A 285 14.86 1.03 -20.42
N LEU A 286 13.91 0.46 -19.68
CA LEU A 286 13.01 -0.56 -20.24
C LEU A 286 12.06 0.04 -21.29
N MET A 287 11.52 1.24 -21.08
CA MET A 287 10.64 1.91 -22.06
C MET A 287 11.36 2.26 -23.36
N GLU A 288 12.65 2.61 -23.30
CA GLU A 288 13.47 2.88 -24.48
C GLU A 288 13.60 1.63 -25.37
N LYS A 289 13.81 0.46 -24.75
CA LYS A 289 13.93 -0.82 -25.46
C LYS A 289 12.58 -1.42 -25.87
N ASN A 290 11.49 -1.07 -25.18
CA ASN A 290 10.18 -1.67 -25.36
C ASN A 290 9.11 -0.60 -25.62
N PRO A 291 8.84 -0.25 -26.90
CA PRO A 291 7.87 0.79 -27.23
C PRO A 291 6.43 0.49 -26.81
N GLU A 292 6.05 -0.78 -26.66
CA GLU A 292 4.71 -1.24 -26.18
C GLU A 292 4.59 -1.29 -24.64
N PHE A 293 5.66 -0.97 -23.91
CA PHE A 293 5.66 -1.03 -22.45
C PHE A 293 5.06 0.23 -21.83
N VAL A 294 4.10 0.02 -20.94
CA VAL A 294 3.47 1.04 -20.11
C VAL A 294 3.71 0.76 -18.63
N PHE A 295 3.98 1.83 -17.90
CA PHE A 295 4.23 1.84 -16.47
C PHE A 295 3.31 2.85 -15.78
N THR A 296 2.72 2.45 -14.66
CA THR A 296 1.90 3.30 -13.81
C THR A 296 2.61 3.60 -12.49
N CYS A 297 2.46 4.81 -11.97
CA CYS A 297 2.96 5.19 -10.64
C CYS A 297 2.08 6.27 -9.99
N SER A 298 1.84 6.14 -8.68
CA SER A 298 0.75 6.81 -7.96
C SER A 298 1.13 8.09 -7.22
N GLN A 299 2.17 8.05 -6.38
CA GLN A 299 2.38 9.01 -5.30
C GLN A 299 3.04 10.32 -5.78
N ALA A 300 2.31 11.44 -5.82
CA ALA A 300 2.85 12.74 -6.26
C ALA A 300 4.05 13.22 -5.42
N GLN A 301 4.08 12.91 -4.11
CA GLN A 301 5.20 13.22 -3.22
C GLN A 301 6.53 12.59 -3.70
N GLN A 302 6.47 11.39 -4.29
CA GLN A 302 7.65 10.71 -4.82
C GLN A 302 8.17 11.39 -6.10
N PHE A 303 7.27 11.83 -6.98
CA PHE A 303 7.65 12.64 -8.14
C PHE A 303 8.30 13.95 -7.71
N GLN A 304 7.76 14.61 -6.67
CA GLN A 304 8.35 15.83 -6.12
C GLN A 304 9.76 15.58 -5.55
N TRP A 305 10.00 14.44 -4.91
CA TRP A 305 11.33 14.06 -4.44
C TRP A 305 12.29 13.79 -5.60
N VAL A 306 11.89 13.00 -6.60
CA VAL A 306 12.73 12.73 -7.78
C VAL A 306 13.02 14.02 -8.56
N LYS A 307 12.04 14.92 -8.72
CA LYS A 307 12.25 16.25 -9.30
C LYS A 307 13.34 17.05 -8.58
N ASN A 308 13.35 17.01 -7.25
CA ASN A 308 14.29 17.79 -6.45
C ASN A 308 15.70 17.20 -6.41
N TRP A 309 15.83 15.87 -6.38
CA TRP A 309 17.11 15.19 -6.17
C TRP A 309 17.72 14.60 -7.44
N TYR A 310 16.91 14.30 -8.46
CA TYR A 310 17.31 13.70 -9.74
C TYR A 310 16.62 14.43 -10.92
N PRO A 311 16.91 15.73 -11.13
CA PRO A 311 16.20 16.55 -12.12
C PRO A 311 16.35 16.06 -13.57
N SER A 312 17.47 15.43 -13.93
CA SER A 312 17.67 14.81 -15.24
C SER A 312 16.71 13.65 -15.47
N LEU A 313 16.63 12.71 -14.52
CA LEU A 313 15.68 11.60 -14.53
C LEU A 313 14.23 12.12 -14.57
N PHE A 314 13.90 13.16 -13.82
CA PHE A 314 12.56 13.74 -13.86
C PHE A 314 12.22 14.33 -15.23
N SER A 315 13.19 14.94 -15.92
CA SER A 315 13.00 15.41 -17.30
C SER A 315 12.69 14.25 -18.26
N GLU A 316 13.41 13.12 -18.15
CA GLU A 316 13.12 11.91 -18.92
C GLU A 316 11.71 11.37 -18.61
N ILE A 317 11.32 11.33 -17.34
CA ILE A 317 9.95 10.95 -16.93
C ILE A 317 8.92 11.85 -17.62
N LYS A 318 9.09 13.17 -17.63
CA LYS A 318 8.16 14.08 -18.33
C LYS A 318 8.03 13.74 -19.82
N GLN A 319 9.12 13.36 -20.48
CA GLN A 319 9.08 12.94 -21.88
C GLN A 319 8.27 11.65 -22.08
N PHE A 320 8.47 10.65 -21.21
CA PHE A 320 7.71 9.39 -21.30
C PHE A 320 6.25 9.53 -20.86
N VAL A 321 5.93 10.50 -20.01
CA VAL A 321 4.54 10.90 -19.71
C VAL A 321 3.89 11.50 -20.96
N GLN A 322 4.57 12.39 -21.68
CA GLN A 322 4.07 12.96 -22.94
C GLN A 322 3.88 11.90 -24.04
N LYS A 323 4.73 10.86 -24.05
CA LYS A 323 4.58 9.70 -24.95
C LYS A 323 3.45 8.76 -24.56
N GLY A 324 2.86 8.91 -23.36
CA GLY A 324 1.82 8.02 -22.84
C GLY A 324 2.32 6.66 -22.34
N GLN A 325 3.64 6.50 -22.12
CA GLN A 325 4.23 5.25 -21.61
C GLN A 325 4.38 5.26 -20.09
N PHE A 326 4.70 6.41 -19.49
CA PHE A 326 4.76 6.59 -18.04
C PHE A 326 3.48 7.30 -17.61
N ILE A 327 2.61 6.63 -16.87
CA ILE A 327 1.27 7.12 -16.52
C ILE A 327 1.24 7.45 -15.03
N PRO A 328 1.17 8.75 -14.65
CA PRO A 328 0.83 9.15 -13.29
C PRO A 328 -0.62 8.78 -12.98
N VAL A 329 -0.88 8.06 -11.88
CA VAL A 329 -2.23 7.58 -11.51
C VAL A 329 -2.59 7.98 -10.07
N GLY A 330 -3.86 7.79 -9.68
CA GLY A 330 -4.32 7.92 -8.30
C GLY A 330 -4.67 9.35 -7.88
N GLY A 331 -3.92 10.35 -8.36
CA GLY A 331 -4.24 11.77 -8.13
C GLY A 331 -4.09 12.24 -6.67
N THR A 332 -3.42 11.45 -5.81
CA THR A 332 -3.20 11.78 -4.41
C THR A 332 -1.75 12.19 -4.14
N TRP A 333 -1.52 12.88 -3.03
CA TRP A 333 -0.17 13.27 -2.63
C TRP A 333 0.66 12.06 -2.17
N VAL A 334 0.06 11.18 -1.37
CA VAL A 334 0.57 9.85 -1.02
C VAL A 334 -0.54 8.80 -1.12
N GLU A 335 -0.19 7.53 -1.05
CA GLU A 335 -1.15 6.44 -0.83
C GLU A 335 -1.49 6.40 0.66
N MET A 336 -2.56 7.12 1.04
CA MET A 336 -2.97 7.25 2.43
C MET A 336 -3.87 6.10 2.89
N ASP A 337 -3.87 5.83 4.20
CA ASP A 337 -4.88 4.98 4.83
C ASP A 337 -6.29 5.57 4.65
N GLY A 338 -7.28 4.71 4.41
CA GLY A 338 -8.67 5.13 4.17
C GLY A 338 -9.51 5.35 5.43
N ASN A 339 -8.98 5.06 6.63
CA ASN A 339 -9.73 5.08 7.89
C ASN A 339 -9.24 6.17 8.86
N LEU A 340 -7.93 6.26 9.11
CA LEU A 340 -7.36 7.13 10.14
C LEU A 340 -7.37 8.63 9.81
N PRO A 341 -7.15 9.08 8.56
CA PRO A 341 -7.16 10.51 8.27
C PRO A 341 -8.56 11.09 8.35
N SER A 342 -8.66 12.36 8.79
CA SER A 342 -9.91 13.11 8.67
C SER A 342 -10.35 13.30 7.23
N GLY A 343 -11.66 13.55 7.04
CA GLY A 343 -12.21 13.85 5.73
C GLY A 343 -11.49 15.02 5.06
N GLU A 344 -11.20 16.10 5.79
CA GLU A 344 -10.42 17.22 5.24
C GLU A 344 -8.99 16.80 4.89
N SER A 345 -8.36 15.90 5.67
CA SER A 345 -7.04 15.35 5.30
C SER A 345 -7.09 14.56 3.99
N MET A 346 -8.12 13.74 3.77
CA MET A 346 -8.33 13.04 2.49
C MET A 346 -8.52 14.02 1.33
N VAL A 347 -9.31 15.08 1.53
CA VAL A 347 -9.47 16.15 0.54
C VAL A 347 -8.13 16.80 0.21
N ARG A 348 -7.26 17.06 1.20
CA ARG A 348 -5.93 17.62 0.97
C ARG A 348 -5.03 16.70 0.16
N GLN A 349 -5.12 15.38 0.37
CA GLN A 349 -4.37 14.41 -0.43
C GLN A 349 -4.70 14.56 -1.92
N PHE A 350 -5.98 14.57 -2.27
CA PHE A 350 -6.42 14.77 -3.65
C PHE A 350 -6.09 16.18 -4.17
N LEU A 351 -6.33 17.23 -3.37
CA LEU A 351 -6.05 18.61 -3.79
C LEU A 351 -4.58 18.81 -4.16
N HIS A 352 -3.66 18.36 -3.30
CA HIS A 352 -2.23 18.52 -3.54
C HIS A 352 -1.71 17.59 -4.64
N GLY A 353 -2.16 16.33 -4.68
CA GLY A 353 -1.79 15.36 -5.72
C GLY A 353 -2.23 15.81 -7.11
N GLN A 354 -3.53 16.09 -7.27
CA GLN A 354 -4.11 16.56 -8.54
C GLN A 354 -3.48 17.88 -9.00
N LYS A 355 -3.24 18.82 -8.08
CA LYS A 355 -2.56 20.07 -8.41
C LYS A 355 -1.14 19.83 -8.93
N PHE A 356 -0.37 18.97 -8.25
CA PHE A 356 0.99 18.65 -8.69
C PHE A 356 1.00 18.04 -10.09
N PHE A 357 0.15 17.05 -10.36
CA PHE A 357 0.08 16.44 -11.69
C PHE A 357 -0.39 17.40 -12.77
N LYS A 358 -1.35 18.28 -12.45
CA LYS A 358 -1.77 19.33 -13.37
C LYS A 358 -0.64 20.31 -13.69
N ASP A 359 0.08 20.76 -12.67
CA ASP A 359 1.16 21.73 -12.81
C ASP A 359 2.37 21.13 -13.54
N GLU A 360 2.69 19.85 -13.32
CA GLU A 360 3.87 19.20 -13.91
C GLU A 360 3.61 18.53 -15.26
N PHE A 361 2.47 17.88 -15.43
CA PHE A 361 2.16 17.04 -16.59
C PHE A 361 0.96 17.53 -17.42
N GLY A 362 0.30 18.62 -17.00
CA GLY A 362 -0.74 19.30 -17.77
C GLY A 362 -2.14 18.67 -17.66
N HIS A 363 -2.31 17.57 -16.93
CA HIS A 363 -3.58 16.86 -16.78
C HIS A 363 -3.83 16.41 -15.33
N TYR A 364 -5.10 16.17 -15.01
CA TYR A 364 -5.54 15.54 -13.76
C TYR A 364 -5.66 14.04 -13.97
N CYS A 365 -5.45 13.25 -12.92
CA CYS A 365 -5.74 11.81 -12.90
C CYS A 365 -7.27 11.59 -12.91
N LYS A 366 -7.74 10.54 -13.59
CA LYS A 366 -9.18 10.27 -13.86
C LYS A 366 -9.56 8.79 -13.81
N GLU A 367 -8.83 7.96 -13.06
CA GLU A 367 -8.97 6.49 -13.13
C GLU A 367 -10.22 5.97 -12.39
N HIS A 368 -11.04 5.12 -13.03
CA HIS A 368 -12.21 4.39 -12.46
C HIS A 368 -12.45 3.07 -13.24
N ASN A 369 -12.84 1.91 -12.65
CA ASN A 369 -13.08 0.63 -13.40
C ASN A 369 -14.08 -0.41 -12.75
N THR A 370 -14.62 -1.40 -13.48
CA THR A 370 -15.53 -2.57 -13.16
C THR A 370 -16.80 -2.55 -12.28
N PHE A 371 -16.88 -2.03 -11.05
CA PHE A 371 -18.16 -2.01 -10.29
C PHE A 371 -18.45 -0.67 -9.63
N PHE A 372 -19.72 -0.30 -9.45
CA PHE A 372 -20.08 0.94 -8.75
C PHE A 372 -19.93 0.74 -7.24
N TRP A 373 -18.94 1.41 -6.65
CA TRP A 373 -18.85 1.60 -5.21
C TRP A 373 -19.63 2.86 -4.84
N GLU A 374 -20.73 2.67 -4.14
CA GLU A 374 -21.59 3.75 -3.67
C GLU A 374 -21.15 4.24 -2.28
N GLY A 375 -21.00 5.56 -2.15
CA GLY A 375 -20.79 6.25 -0.88
C GLY A 375 -22.08 6.36 -0.07
N ILE A 376 -21.98 6.81 1.18
CA ILE A 376 -23.13 6.92 2.10
C ILE A 376 -24.19 7.94 1.66
N ASP A 377 -23.82 8.85 0.74
CA ASP A 377 -24.66 9.88 0.15
C ASP A 377 -25.27 9.47 -1.20
N GLY A 378 -24.97 8.25 -1.68
CA GLY A 378 -25.40 7.75 -2.99
C GLY A 378 -24.45 8.11 -4.14
N THR A 379 -23.36 8.84 -3.89
CA THR A 379 -22.35 9.12 -4.92
C THR A 379 -21.65 7.81 -5.32
N GLN A 380 -21.55 7.52 -6.61
CA GLN A 380 -20.96 6.28 -7.10
C GLN A 380 -19.60 6.50 -7.76
N VAL A 381 -18.64 5.64 -7.44
CA VAL A 381 -17.32 5.56 -8.08
C VAL A 381 -17.13 4.18 -8.67
N LEU A 382 -16.82 4.11 -9.95
CA LEU A 382 -16.51 2.85 -10.62
C LEU A 382 -15.12 2.33 -10.14
N THR A 383 -15.07 1.18 -9.44
CA THR A 383 -13.90 0.57 -8.77
C THR A 383 -13.53 -0.85 -9.25
N HIS A 384 -12.24 -1.12 -9.54
CA HIS A 384 -11.76 -2.46 -9.98
C HIS A 384 -10.74 -3.04 -9.02
N PHE A 385 -10.96 -4.31 -8.65
CA PHE A 385 -9.97 -5.09 -7.92
C PHE A 385 -9.23 -6.03 -8.88
N PRO A 386 -7.90 -5.84 -9.10
CA PRO A 386 -7.08 -6.80 -9.83
C PRO A 386 -7.26 -8.21 -9.26
N PRO A 387 -7.74 -9.20 -10.04
CA PRO A 387 -8.05 -10.52 -9.49
C PRO A 387 -6.83 -11.40 -9.22
N GLY A 388 -5.70 -11.12 -9.88
CA GLY A 388 -4.44 -11.75 -9.51
C GLY A 388 -4.05 -11.22 -8.13
N ASN A 389 -3.84 -12.13 -7.19
CA ASN A 389 -3.85 -11.88 -5.74
C ASN A 389 -2.75 -10.92 -5.19
N SER A 390 -2.06 -10.18 -6.05
CA SER A 390 -0.98 -9.25 -5.71
C SER A 390 -0.77 -8.23 -6.84
N TYR A 391 -0.26 -7.04 -6.52
CA TYR A 391 0.23 -6.07 -7.51
C TYR A 391 1.70 -6.30 -7.91
N GLU A 392 2.35 -7.34 -7.37
CA GLU A 392 3.76 -7.69 -7.60
C GLU A 392 3.96 -8.89 -8.54
N MET A 393 3.02 -9.10 -9.47
CA MET A 393 3.09 -10.23 -10.40
C MET A 393 4.38 -10.21 -11.24
N LYS A 394 4.84 -11.37 -11.70
CA LYS A 394 6.14 -11.55 -12.37
C LYS A 394 6.02 -11.89 -13.86
N GLY A 395 4.81 -11.74 -14.41
CA GLY A 395 4.49 -12.06 -15.80
C GLY A 395 4.55 -13.56 -16.08
N LYS A 396 4.37 -14.41 -15.05
CA LYS A 396 4.34 -15.87 -15.21
C LYS A 396 2.97 -16.31 -15.70
N VAL A 397 2.91 -17.54 -16.23
CA VAL A 397 1.63 -18.15 -16.65
C VAL A 397 0.66 -18.25 -15.47
N GLU A 398 1.19 -18.50 -14.27
CA GLU A 398 0.42 -18.57 -13.02
C GLU A 398 -0.35 -17.27 -12.75
N ASP A 399 0.27 -16.12 -12.98
CA ASP A 399 -0.32 -14.80 -12.75
C ASP A 399 -1.58 -14.61 -13.61
N LEU A 400 -1.52 -15.01 -14.89
CA LEU A 400 -2.65 -14.92 -15.82
C LEU A 400 -3.75 -15.92 -15.50
N VAL A 401 -3.39 -17.19 -15.25
CA VAL A 401 -4.35 -18.24 -14.92
C VAL A 401 -5.09 -17.91 -13.63
N ASN A 402 -4.37 -17.46 -12.60
CA ASN A 402 -4.97 -17.04 -11.33
C ASN A 402 -5.85 -15.81 -11.51
N THR A 403 -5.45 -14.83 -12.32
CA THR A 403 -6.29 -13.66 -12.62
C THR A 403 -7.64 -14.06 -13.20
N VAL A 404 -7.67 -14.97 -14.18
CA VAL A 404 -8.95 -15.42 -14.76
C VAL A 404 -9.71 -16.32 -13.78
N LYS A 405 -9.02 -17.20 -13.06
CA LYS A 405 -9.63 -18.11 -12.08
C LYS A 405 -10.28 -17.35 -10.93
N ASN A 406 -9.66 -16.27 -10.44
CA ASN A 406 -10.10 -15.52 -9.27
C ASN A 406 -11.05 -14.37 -9.61
N ASN A 407 -11.22 -14.04 -10.89
CA ASN A 407 -12.23 -13.07 -11.31
C ASN A 407 -13.61 -13.52 -10.81
N LYS A 408 -14.25 -12.70 -9.98
CA LYS A 408 -15.55 -13.01 -9.38
C LYS A 408 -16.72 -12.63 -10.29
N ASP A 409 -16.51 -11.72 -11.24
CA ASP A 409 -17.54 -11.24 -12.19
C ASP A 409 -17.54 -12.01 -13.52
N LYS A 410 -17.24 -13.32 -13.46
CA LYS A 410 -17.31 -14.20 -14.63
C LYS A 410 -18.70 -14.16 -15.25
N GLY A 411 -18.75 -14.00 -16.57
CA GLY A 411 -20.00 -13.90 -17.33
C GLY A 411 -20.56 -12.47 -17.48
N ARG A 412 -20.10 -11.50 -16.66
CA ARG A 412 -20.40 -10.07 -16.84
C ARG A 412 -19.23 -9.31 -17.46
N ALA A 413 -18.01 -9.65 -17.05
CA ALA A 413 -16.78 -9.09 -17.59
C ALA A 413 -15.89 -10.19 -18.17
N ASN A 414 -15.48 -10.03 -19.43
CA ASN A 414 -14.49 -10.89 -20.09
C ASN A 414 -13.08 -10.24 -20.12
N HIS A 415 -12.86 -9.26 -19.25
CA HIS A 415 -11.64 -8.49 -19.14
C HIS A 415 -11.17 -8.41 -17.68
N SER A 416 -9.86 -8.37 -17.46
CA SER A 416 -9.27 -8.14 -16.13
C SER A 416 -7.94 -7.40 -16.24
N ALA A 417 -7.52 -6.70 -15.19
CA ALA A 417 -6.21 -6.06 -15.11
C ALA A 417 -5.20 -6.92 -14.34
N VAL A 418 -3.94 -6.83 -14.75
CA VAL A 418 -2.76 -7.37 -14.06
C VAL A 418 -1.75 -6.25 -13.87
N LEU A 419 -1.26 -6.11 -12.63
CA LEU A 419 -0.13 -5.24 -12.31
C LEU A 419 1.08 -6.12 -12.08
N PHE A 420 2.21 -5.81 -12.72
CA PHE A 420 3.43 -6.59 -12.60
C PHE A 420 4.65 -5.72 -12.27
N GLY A 421 5.58 -6.27 -11.52
CA GLY A 421 6.77 -5.58 -11.04
C GLY A 421 7.20 -6.05 -9.65
N PHE A 422 8.35 -5.57 -9.18
CA PHE A 422 8.67 -5.61 -7.75
C PHE A 422 8.08 -4.36 -7.08
N GLY A 423 7.33 -4.54 -5.99
CA GLY A 423 6.67 -3.50 -5.21
C GLY A 423 7.24 -3.41 -3.80
N ASP A 424 6.46 -2.84 -2.87
CA ASP A 424 6.71 -2.58 -1.44
C ASP A 424 7.99 -1.80 -1.12
N GLY A 425 9.16 -2.34 -1.48
CA GLY A 425 10.47 -1.70 -1.41
C GLY A 425 10.98 -1.10 -2.72
N GLY A 426 10.21 -1.24 -3.80
CA GLY A 426 10.55 -0.78 -5.15
C GLY A 426 11.19 -1.87 -6.02
N GLY A 427 12.04 -1.46 -6.95
CA GLY A 427 12.61 -2.34 -7.97
C GLY A 427 11.83 -2.23 -9.28
N GLY A 428 10.50 -2.33 -9.28
CA GLY A 428 9.68 -2.22 -10.49
C GLY A 428 9.91 -3.37 -11.49
N PRO A 429 9.40 -3.27 -12.73
CA PRO A 429 9.51 -4.34 -13.73
C PRO A 429 10.94 -4.67 -14.17
N THR A 430 11.10 -5.84 -14.80
CA THR A 430 12.35 -6.31 -15.42
C THR A 430 12.11 -6.66 -16.90
N GLN A 431 13.18 -6.68 -17.71
CA GLN A 431 13.08 -7.13 -19.10
C GLN A 431 12.53 -8.56 -19.20
N LEU A 432 12.96 -9.45 -18.30
CA LEU A 432 12.47 -10.83 -18.24
C LEU A 432 10.94 -10.92 -18.07
N MET A 433 10.34 -10.02 -17.29
CA MET A 433 8.87 -9.98 -17.16
C MET A 433 8.21 -9.61 -18.49
N LEU A 434 8.75 -8.60 -19.19
CA LEU A 434 8.26 -8.19 -20.51
C LEU A 434 8.42 -9.32 -21.53
N ASP A 435 9.58 -9.98 -21.54
CA ASP A 435 9.87 -11.10 -22.42
C ASP A 435 8.84 -12.22 -22.22
N ARG A 436 8.55 -12.60 -20.96
CA ARG A 436 7.52 -13.60 -20.63
C ARG A 436 6.14 -13.18 -21.11
N LEU A 437 5.72 -11.95 -20.81
CA LEU A 437 4.43 -11.39 -21.24
C LEU A 437 4.29 -11.41 -22.77
N GLN A 438 5.37 -11.13 -23.50
CA GLN A 438 5.38 -11.20 -24.96
C GLN A 438 5.14 -12.64 -25.47
N ARG A 439 5.70 -13.68 -24.82
CA ARG A 439 5.49 -15.10 -25.22
C ARG A 439 4.04 -15.52 -25.04
N ILE A 440 3.38 -15.04 -23.99
CA ILE A 440 2.02 -15.44 -23.65
C ILE A 440 0.95 -14.46 -24.16
N ARG A 441 1.35 -13.45 -24.96
CA ARG A 441 0.48 -12.36 -25.45
C ARG A 441 -0.83 -12.87 -26.05
N ASN A 442 -0.78 -13.87 -26.91
CA ASN A 442 -1.98 -14.45 -27.50
C ASN A 442 -1.73 -15.92 -27.81
N THR A 443 -1.37 -16.67 -26.79
CA THR A 443 -1.06 -18.10 -26.90
C THR A 443 -2.29 -18.93 -26.57
N ASP A 444 -2.64 -19.85 -27.48
CA ASP A 444 -3.76 -20.77 -27.33
C ASP A 444 -3.70 -21.55 -26.00
N GLY A 445 -4.86 -21.66 -25.34
CA GLY A 445 -5.02 -22.26 -24.01
C GLY A 445 -4.65 -21.36 -22.83
N LEU A 446 -4.24 -20.12 -23.07
CA LEU A 446 -4.04 -19.08 -22.06
C LEU A 446 -4.97 -17.89 -22.30
N PRO A 447 -5.21 -17.02 -21.30
CA PRO A 447 -5.92 -15.76 -21.53
C PRO A 447 -5.21 -14.91 -22.59
N LYS A 448 -5.96 -14.14 -23.39
CA LYS A 448 -5.37 -13.14 -24.30
C LYS A 448 -4.78 -12.02 -23.44
N LEU A 449 -3.52 -11.72 -23.61
CA LEU A 449 -2.87 -10.62 -22.91
C LEU A 449 -2.72 -9.43 -23.85
N LEU A 450 -3.21 -8.27 -23.40
CA LEU A 450 -3.05 -7.00 -24.07
C LEU A 450 -2.08 -6.13 -23.27
N LEU A 451 -0.90 -5.92 -23.84
CA LEU A 451 0.04 -4.89 -23.42
C LEU A 451 -0.44 -3.59 -24.07
N LEU A 452 -1.11 -2.74 -23.29
CA LEU A 452 -1.74 -1.53 -23.80
C LEU A 452 -0.80 -0.33 -23.67
N ASN A 453 -0.48 0.31 -24.81
CA ASN A 453 0.07 1.66 -24.91
C ASN A 453 -0.97 2.78 -24.79
N GLN A 454 -2.24 2.42 -24.60
CA GLN A 454 -3.35 3.36 -24.61
C GLN A 454 -4.29 3.01 -23.46
N PHE A 455 -4.11 3.71 -22.34
CA PHE A 455 -5.06 3.66 -21.25
C PHE A 455 -5.37 5.04 -20.66
N HIS A 456 -6.27 5.75 -21.36
CA HIS A 456 -7.09 6.83 -20.81
C HIS A 456 -8.53 6.80 -21.37
N ASP A 457 -8.82 6.01 -22.43
CA ASP A 457 -10.14 6.03 -23.09
C ASP A 457 -10.88 4.69 -23.32
N VAL A 458 -10.26 3.51 -23.16
CA VAL A 458 -10.91 2.25 -23.63
C VAL A 458 -11.48 1.31 -22.55
N ILE A 459 -11.00 1.34 -21.30
CA ILE A 459 -11.66 0.70 -20.13
C ILE A 459 -12.32 1.73 -19.16
N PRO A 460 -11.99 3.04 -19.13
CA PRO A 460 -12.65 3.98 -18.21
C PRO A 460 -14.03 4.46 -18.67
N GLY A 461 -14.56 4.01 -19.82
CA GLY A 461 -15.86 4.47 -20.29
C GLY A 461 -15.95 6.00 -20.45
N SER A 462 -14.92 6.64 -21.01
CA SER A 462 -14.92 8.08 -21.34
C SER A 462 -15.67 8.37 -22.64
N CYS A 463 -16.90 7.85 -22.76
CA CYS A 463 -17.84 8.16 -23.84
C CYS A 463 -18.81 9.27 -23.41
N ILE A 464 -19.36 9.99 -24.39
CA ILE A 464 -20.31 11.11 -24.24
C ILE A 464 -21.58 10.78 -23.41
N GLU A 465 -22.17 11.83 -22.83
CA GLU A 465 -23.34 11.89 -21.92
C GLU A 465 -24.49 10.91 -22.25
N MET A 466 -24.74 10.63 -23.53
CA MET A 466 -25.77 9.69 -24.01
C MET A 466 -25.62 8.23 -23.53
N VAL A 467 -24.45 7.80 -23.03
CA VAL A 467 -24.26 6.42 -22.51
C VAL A 467 -24.53 6.33 -21.00
N VAL A 468 -24.44 7.45 -20.29
CA VAL A 468 -24.82 7.56 -18.86
C VAL A 468 -26.33 7.61 -18.72
N GLU A 469 -27.03 8.24 -19.67
CA GLU A 469 -28.49 8.31 -19.70
C GLU A 469 -29.16 6.93 -19.89
N ASP A 470 -28.52 5.98 -20.59
CA ASP A 470 -29.04 4.62 -20.79
C ASP A 470 -28.92 3.72 -19.54
N ALA A 471 -27.95 4.00 -18.65
CA ALA A 471 -27.79 3.30 -17.37
C ALA A 471 -28.71 3.88 -16.26
N LEU A 472 -29.06 5.16 -16.37
CA LEU A 472 -30.00 5.84 -15.47
C LEU A 472 -31.48 5.50 -15.75
N GLN A 473 -31.80 4.89 -16.89
CA GLN A 473 -33.15 4.43 -17.22
C GLN A 473 -33.60 3.14 -16.49
N TYR A 474 -32.78 2.59 -15.59
CA TYR A 474 -33.12 1.40 -14.79
C TYR A 474 -33.48 1.66 -13.32
N TYR A 475 -33.48 2.91 -12.87
CA TYR A 475 -33.92 3.29 -11.52
C TYR A 475 -34.70 4.61 -11.55
N ASP A 476 -35.98 4.54 -11.94
CA ASP A 476 -36.94 5.58 -11.60
C ASP A 476 -38.24 4.96 -11.06
N GLY A 477 -38.53 5.25 -9.79
CA GLY A 477 -39.58 4.63 -9.00
C GLY A 477 -39.93 5.50 -7.80
N ARG A 478 -40.79 6.49 -8.06
CA ARG A 478 -41.36 7.50 -7.16
C ARG A 478 -41.81 6.97 -5.79
N TRP A 479 -41.66 7.79 -4.76
CA TRP A 479 -42.45 7.73 -3.53
C TRP A 479 -42.96 9.12 -3.13
N ASP A 480 -44.27 9.19 -2.90
CA ASP A 480 -45.05 10.38 -2.59
C ASP A 480 -44.87 10.87 -1.15
N TYR A 481 -44.92 12.20 -1.01
CA TYR A 481 -44.96 12.96 0.24
C TYR A 481 -46.18 12.64 1.11
N TYR A 482 -45.97 12.49 2.41
CA TYR A 482 -46.99 12.75 3.43
C TYR A 482 -46.44 13.66 4.53
N ASN A 483 -47.11 14.80 4.70
CA ASN A 483 -46.94 15.75 5.80
C ASN A 483 -47.64 15.25 7.06
N GLY A 484 -46.97 15.37 8.21
CA GLY A 484 -47.56 15.26 9.53
C GLY A 484 -46.77 16.09 10.53
N GLU A 485 -47.35 17.22 10.93
CA GLU A 485 -46.84 18.08 12.02
C GLU A 485 -47.08 17.42 13.37
N TRP A 486 -46.12 17.48 14.30
CA TRP A 486 -46.38 17.60 15.75
C TRP A 486 -45.26 18.37 16.46
N SER A 487 -45.68 19.08 17.50
CA SER A 487 -44.98 20.12 18.25
C SER A 487 -44.27 19.64 19.53
N PHE A 488 -43.34 20.50 19.96
CA PHE A 488 -42.49 20.63 21.16
C PHE A 488 -42.78 19.94 22.51
N GLU A 489 -41.64 19.77 23.20
CA GLU A 489 -41.32 19.76 24.65
C GLU A 489 -41.55 18.48 25.49
N SER A 490 -40.45 17.91 26.00
CA SER A 490 -40.12 17.97 27.44
C SER A 490 -38.69 17.51 27.70
N HIS A 491 -37.95 18.26 28.51
CA HIS A 491 -36.73 17.77 29.17
C HIS A 491 -37.13 16.78 30.26
N TYR A 492 -37.22 15.51 29.89
CA TYR A 492 -37.30 14.42 30.85
C TYR A 492 -35.88 13.91 31.09
N ARG A 493 -35.34 14.10 32.29
CA ARG A 493 -34.18 13.32 32.73
C ARG A 493 -34.71 11.93 33.08
N PRO A 494 -34.44 10.87 32.31
CA PRO A 494 -34.87 9.55 32.72
C PRO A 494 -34.13 9.21 34.01
N ASN A 495 -34.90 8.80 35.02
CA ASN A 495 -34.41 8.17 36.23
C ASN A 495 -34.00 6.72 35.89
N ARG A 496 -33.17 6.56 34.86
CA ARG A 496 -32.76 5.28 34.26
C ARG A 496 -31.26 5.10 34.52
N GLU A 497 -30.91 3.91 34.98
CA GLU A 497 -29.52 3.52 35.16
C GLU A 497 -28.85 3.34 33.78
N THR A 498 -27.65 3.90 33.62
CA THR A 498 -26.91 3.82 32.35
C THR A 498 -26.15 2.51 32.24
N ILE A 499 -25.63 2.01 33.37
CA ILE A 499 -24.84 0.78 33.42
C ILE A 499 -25.75 -0.42 33.70
N SER A 500 -25.46 -1.56 33.10
CA SER A 500 -26.24 -2.78 33.34
C SER A 500 -26.19 -3.19 34.81
N GLU A 501 -27.29 -3.74 35.32
CA GLU A 501 -27.38 -4.17 36.72
C GLU A 501 -26.28 -5.18 37.06
N GLY A 502 -25.63 -4.98 38.22
CA GLY A 502 -24.53 -5.81 38.69
C GLY A 502 -23.21 -5.67 37.91
N CYS A 503 -23.15 -4.78 36.90
CA CYS A 503 -21.95 -4.51 36.12
C CYS A 503 -21.22 -3.25 36.61
N LEU A 504 -19.92 -3.17 36.31
CA LEU A 504 -19.12 -1.97 36.54
C LEU A 504 -18.88 -1.27 35.19
N GLY A 505 -19.15 0.04 35.13
CA GLY A 505 -18.69 0.87 34.02
C GLY A 505 -17.22 1.24 34.19
N ASN A 506 -16.57 1.67 33.10
CA ASN A 506 -15.18 2.10 33.11
C ASN A 506 -14.21 0.97 33.61
N GLN A 507 -14.51 -0.28 33.25
CA GLN A 507 -13.69 -1.42 33.64
C GLN A 507 -12.51 -1.56 32.66
N PHE A 508 -11.30 -1.38 33.15
CA PHE A 508 -10.09 -1.70 32.37
C PHE A 508 -9.91 -3.20 32.27
N ALA A 509 -9.59 -3.69 31.08
CA ALA A 509 -9.31 -5.09 30.81
C ALA A 509 -8.06 -5.24 29.95
N LEU A 510 -7.25 -6.24 30.30
CA LEU A 510 -6.04 -6.60 29.60
C LEU A 510 -6.27 -7.90 28.82
N PHE A 511 -5.83 -7.93 27.58
CA PHE A 511 -5.88 -9.10 26.70
C PHE A 511 -4.46 -9.46 26.26
N ASP A 512 -4.19 -10.74 26.06
CA ASP A 512 -2.96 -11.22 25.43
C ASP A 512 -3.06 -11.01 23.91
N ASP A 513 -2.12 -10.24 23.35
CA ASP A 513 -2.09 -9.83 21.93
C ASP A 513 -0.87 -10.44 21.24
N VAL A 514 -1.04 -11.67 20.76
CA VAL A 514 -0.03 -12.42 20.02
C VAL A 514 -0.68 -12.90 18.73
N PRO A 515 -0.54 -12.16 17.62
CA PRO A 515 -1.14 -12.55 16.34
C PRO A 515 -0.32 -13.64 15.63
N LEU A 516 -0.87 -14.19 14.55
CA LEU A 516 -0.27 -15.31 13.82
C LEU A 516 0.88 -14.90 12.89
N TYR A 517 0.78 -13.74 12.24
CA TYR A 517 1.68 -13.35 11.15
C TYR A 517 2.37 -12.01 11.42
N TRP A 518 1.59 -10.94 11.62
CA TRP A 518 2.14 -9.57 11.67
C TRP A 518 1.85 -8.90 13.02
N ASP A 519 2.84 -8.87 13.90
CA ASP A 519 2.71 -8.43 15.31
C ASP A 519 2.03 -7.04 15.46
N ALA A 520 2.59 -5.99 14.86
CA ALA A 520 2.00 -4.65 14.94
C ALA A 520 0.73 -4.45 14.11
N TRP A 521 0.49 -5.25 13.06
CA TRP A 521 -0.63 -5.05 12.13
C TRP A 521 -1.88 -5.82 12.53
N ASP A 522 -1.72 -7.09 12.87
CA ASP A 522 -2.83 -7.99 13.11
C ASP A 522 -3.26 -7.96 14.59
N VAL A 523 -4.55 -8.08 14.81
CA VAL A 523 -5.14 -8.54 16.07
C VAL A 523 -6.03 -9.73 15.71
N MET A 524 -5.89 -10.83 16.42
CA MET A 524 -6.68 -12.04 16.13
C MET A 524 -7.88 -12.14 17.07
N ASP A 525 -9.03 -12.58 16.57
CA ASP A 525 -10.28 -12.69 17.33
C ASP A 525 -10.16 -13.50 18.63
N TYR A 526 -9.29 -14.52 18.66
CA TYR A 526 -9.02 -15.33 19.85
C TYR A 526 -8.42 -14.54 21.02
N HIS A 527 -7.84 -13.34 20.82
CA HIS A 527 -7.34 -12.50 21.92
C HIS A 527 -8.46 -12.24 22.96
N LEU A 528 -9.71 -12.14 22.51
CA LEU A 528 -10.88 -11.91 23.36
C LEU A 528 -11.09 -13.00 24.42
N GLN A 529 -10.56 -14.21 24.22
CA GLN A 529 -10.64 -15.33 25.16
C GLN A 529 -9.71 -15.14 26.38
N THR A 530 -8.79 -14.18 26.32
CA THR A 530 -7.73 -13.98 27.33
C THR A 530 -8.01 -12.80 28.26
N ARG A 531 -9.22 -12.24 28.21
CA ARG A 531 -9.67 -11.09 28.99
C ARG A 531 -9.35 -11.25 30.47
N LYS A 532 -8.59 -10.30 31.03
CA LYS A 532 -8.26 -10.19 32.46
C LYS A 532 -8.60 -8.79 32.96
N PRO A 533 -9.59 -8.62 33.85
CA PRO A 533 -9.92 -7.30 34.38
C PRO A 533 -8.78 -6.77 35.28
N VAL A 534 -8.50 -5.48 35.17
CA VAL A 534 -7.54 -4.78 36.04
C VAL A 534 -8.27 -4.32 37.30
N ILE A 535 -7.92 -4.91 38.44
CA ILE A 535 -8.66 -4.73 39.71
C ILE A 535 -7.78 -4.32 40.90
N GLU A 536 -6.46 -4.39 40.78
CA GLU A 536 -5.56 -4.06 41.88
C GLU A 536 -5.45 -2.54 42.05
N VAL A 537 -6.02 -2.02 43.13
CA VAL A 537 -6.02 -0.59 43.46
C VAL A 537 -4.71 -0.21 44.16
N ILE A 538 -3.98 0.76 43.59
CA ILE A 538 -2.79 1.37 44.20
C ILE A 538 -3.20 2.54 45.08
N GLU A 539 -3.99 3.46 44.51
CA GLU A 539 -4.56 4.59 45.23
C GLU A 539 -6.08 4.53 45.13
N PRO A 540 -6.80 4.43 46.26
CA PRO A 540 -8.25 4.44 46.24
C PRO A 540 -8.78 5.79 45.74
N ALA A 541 -10.01 5.77 45.22
CA ALA A 541 -10.69 6.95 44.71
C ALA A 541 -10.73 8.06 45.76
N LYS A 542 -10.17 9.23 45.41
CA LYS A 542 -10.16 10.44 46.24
C LYS A 542 -10.72 11.62 45.46
N VAL A 543 -11.50 12.46 46.13
CA VAL A 543 -11.99 13.71 45.55
C VAL A 543 -10.81 14.66 45.39
N VAL A 544 -10.55 15.08 44.14
CA VAL A 544 -9.48 16.05 43.81
C VAL A 544 -10.05 17.46 43.74
N ARG A 545 -11.27 17.60 43.19
CA ARG A 545 -11.97 18.89 43.09
C ARG A 545 -13.44 18.72 43.48
N SER A 546 -13.95 19.67 44.26
CA SER A 546 -15.35 19.75 44.69
C SER A 546 -15.91 21.16 44.43
N GLY A 547 -15.65 21.70 43.24
CA GLY A 547 -16.11 23.03 42.84
C GLY A 547 -17.51 22.99 42.22
N SER A 548 -18.19 24.13 42.14
CA SER A 548 -19.51 24.24 41.51
C SER A 548 -19.49 24.09 39.99
N LEU A 549 -18.35 24.38 39.35
CA LEU A 549 -18.17 24.28 37.89
C LEU A 549 -17.58 22.94 37.45
N GLN A 550 -16.88 22.25 38.34
CA GLN A 550 -16.21 20.99 38.03
C GLN A 550 -16.00 20.19 39.32
N GLY A 551 -16.44 18.93 39.29
CA GLY A 551 -16.08 17.91 40.26
C GLY A 551 -15.10 16.92 39.65
N SER A 552 -14.13 16.44 40.42
CA SER A 552 -13.27 15.35 39.95
C SER A 552 -12.84 14.39 41.06
N VAL A 553 -12.71 13.12 40.67
CA VAL A 553 -12.23 12.02 41.51
C VAL A 553 -11.05 11.37 40.79
N SER A 554 -9.98 11.07 41.51
CA SER A 554 -8.82 10.37 40.95
C SER A 554 -8.53 9.09 41.71
N PHE A 555 -8.07 8.08 40.98
CA PHE A 555 -7.62 6.79 41.51
C PHE A 555 -6.45 6.27 40.67
N SER A 556 -5.76 5.27 41.20
CA SER A 556 -4.68 4.58 40.48
C SER A 556 -4.84 3.07 40.59
N LEU A 557 -4.62 2.36 39.48
CA LEU A 557 -4.65 0.90 39.38
C LEU A 557 -3.27 0.37 38.97
N ARG A 558 -2.96 -0.85 39.42
CA ARG A 558 -1.82 -1.61 38.95
C ARG A 558 -2.27 -2.52 37.80
N ILE A 559 -1.64 -2.39 36.64
CA ILE A 559 -1.81 -3.35 35.53
C ILE A 559 -0.95 -4.59 35.80
N SER A 560 0.32 -4.35 36.18
CA SER A 560 1.31 -5.38 36.47
C SER A 560 2.41 -4.84 37.38
N GLY A 561 3.47 -5.63 37.64
CA GLY A 561 4.65 -5.16 38.36
C GLY A 561 5.39 -3.98 37.74
N LYS A 562 5.12 -3.66 36.46
CA LYS A 562 5.84 -2.63 35.67
C LYS A 562 4.93 -1.55 35.08
N SER A 563 3.61 -1.69 35.16
CA SER A 563 2.67 -0.78 34.51
C SER A 563 1.51 -0.39 35.41
N THR A 564 1.11 0.87 35.31
CA THR A 564 0.10 1.50 36.17
C THR A 564 -0.82 2.40 35.35
N ILE A 565 -2.04 2.57 35.86
CA ILE A 565 -3.02 3.53 35.33
C ILE A 565 -3.28 4.53 36.43
N ARG A 566 -3.24 5.81 36.10
CA ARG A 566 -3.81 6.88 36.91
C ARG A 566 -4.90 7.54 36.11
N GLN A 567 -6.10 7.58 36.67
CA GLN A 567 -7.23 8.23 36.02
C GLN A 567 -7.81 9.32 36.91
N GLU A 568 -8.20 10.43 36.28
CA GLU A 568 -9.07 11.43 36.86
C GLU A 568 -10.39 11.40 36.11
N ILE A 569 -11.48 11.14 36.83
CA ILE A 569 -12.85 11.21 36.34
C ILE A 569 -13.37 12.61 36.64
N LEU A 570 -13.83 13.31 35.61
CA LEU A 570 -14.29 14.69 35.70
C LEU A 570 -15.76 14.78 35.31
N LEU A 571 -16.48 15.59 36.08
CA LEU A 571 -17.83 16.02 35.78
C LEU A 571 -17.82 17.55 35.69
N ASP A 572 -17.95 18.05 34.47
CA ASP A 572 -18.03 19.48 34.18
C ASP A 572 -19.50 19.93 34.24
N ALA A 573 -19.76 21.08 34.86
CA ALA A 573 -21.10 21.65 34.87
C ALA A 573 -21.56 21.92 33.43
N CYS A 574 -22.82 21.59 33.14
CA CYS A 574 -23.45 21.74 31.82
C CYS A 574 -22.87 20.84 30.71
N CYS A 575 -21.95 19.92 31.01
CA CYS A 575 -21.54 18.87 30.07
C CYS A 575 -22.43 17.63 30.25
N PRO A 576 -22.99 17.04 29.17
CA PRO A 576 -23.87 15.88 29.27
C PRO A 576 -23.12 14.54 29.40
N TYR A 577 -21.80 14.58 29.61
CA TYR A 577 -20.95 13.41 29.66
C TYR A 577 -20.00 13.44 30.85
N ILE A 578 -19.58 12.24 31.27
CA ILE A 578 -18.49 12.04 32.23
C ILE A 578 -17.20 11.91 31.43
N LYS A 579 -16.18 12.68 31.80
CA LYS A 579 -14.88 12.71 31.11
C LYS A 579 -13.83 11.93 31.91
N PHE A 580 -12.97 11.21 31.21
CA PHE A 580 -11.95 10.35 31.78
C PHE A 580 -10.58 10.76 31.26
N ASN A 581 -9.84 11.51 32.08
CA ASN A 581 -8.45 11.85 31.78
C ASN A 581 -7.57 10.69 32.27
N THR A 582 -6.96 9.95 31.35
CA THR A 582 -6.24 8.72 31.66
C THR A 582 -4.76 8.88 31.34
N GLN A 583 -3.92 8.64 32.35
CA GLN A 583 -2.49 8.48 32.22
C GLN A 583 -2.13 7.00 32.44
N VAL A 584 -1.34 6.42 31.54
CA VAL A 584 -0.87 5.04 31.65
C VAL A 584 0.65 5.03 31.53
N ASP A 585 1.33 4.50 32.53
CA ASP A 585 2.75 4.14 32.41
C ASP A 585 2.81 2.71 31.89
N TRP A 586 3.13 2.58 30.60
CA TRP A 586 2.95 1.35 29.83
C TRP A 586 4.30 0.73 29.47
N GLU A 587 4.56 -0.47 29.98
CA GLU A 587 5.80 -1.22 29.77
C GLU A 587 5.49 -2.68 29.41
N GLU A 588 4.27 -2.95 28.96
CA GLU A 588 3.79 -4.29 28.66
C GLU A 588 4.40 -4.89 27.38
N SER A 589 4.23 -6.20 27.22
CA SER A 589 4.64 -6.91 26.00
C SER A 589 3.53 -7.86 25.56
N HIS A 590 3.12 -7.74 24.30
CA HIS A 590 2.06 -8.55 23.72
C HIS A 590 0.78 -8.48 24.57
N LYS A 591 0.37 -7.25 24.87
CA LYS A 591 -0.84 -6.94 25.63
C LYS A 591 -1.64 -5.89 24.89
N PHE A 592 -2.96 -5.99 25.06
CA PHE A 592 -3.92 -5.03 24.57
C PHE A 592 -4.77 -4.56 25.74
N LEU A 593 -4.62 -3.29 26.12
CA LEU A 593 -5.43 -2.64 27.14
C LEU A 593 -6.68 -2.03 26.49
N LYS A 594 -7.85 -2.35 27.04
CA LYS A 594 -9.14 -1.78 26.64
C LYS A 594 -9.92 -1.29 27.87
N VAL A 595 -10.92 -0.44 27.65
CA VAL A 595 -11.91 -0.05 28.65
C VAL A 595 -13.31 -0.44 28.19
N GLU A 596 -14.11 -0.96 29.12
CA GLU A 596 -15.43 -1.51 28.84
C GLU A 596 -16.53 -0.79 29.64
N PHE A 597 -17.66 -0.59 28.97
CA PHE A 597 -18.90 -0.01 29.51
C PHE A 597 -20.08 -0.92 29.15
N PRO A 598 -20.49 -1.83 30.06
CA PRO A 598 -21.72 -2.59 29.91
C PRO A 598 -22.93 -1.67 30.10
N VAL A 599 -23.49 -1.13 29.03
CA VAL A 599 -24.59 -0.15 29.10
C VAL A 599 -25.94 -0.85 29.09
N GLN A 600 -26.97 -0.21 29.64
CA GLN A 600 -28.34 -0.73 29.61
C GLN A 600 -29.02 -0.32 28.31
N VAL A 601 -28.45 -0.67 27.15
CA VAL A 601 -29.03 -0.41 25.82
C VAL A 601 -29.00 -1.70 25.00
N ARG A 602 -30.09 -2.00 24.30
CA ARG A 602 -30.15 -3.17 23.41
C ARG A 602 -30.51 -2.74 21.99
N SER A 603 -29.51 -2.77 21.11
CA SER A 603 -29.67 -2.54 19.68
C SER A 603 -28.90 -3.57 18.86
N PRO A 604 -29.43 -4.03 17.71
CA PRO A 604 -28.70 -4.93 16.82
C PRO A 604 -27.51 -4.26 16.12
N ASN A 605 -27.45 -2.93 16.10
CA ASN A 605 -26.38 -2.15 15.48
C ASN A 605 -25.89 -1.03 16.39
N ALA A 606 -24.62 -0.69 16.25
CA ALA A 606 -24.02 0.53 16.78
C ALA A 606 -23.59 1.45 15.64
N THR A 607 -23.62 2.76 15.87
CA THR A 607 -23.27 3.79 14.90
C THR A 607 -21.89 4.34 15.20
N TYR A 608 -21.03 4.47 14.19
CA TYR A 608 -19.65 4.92 14.34
C TYR A 608 -19.38 6.10 13.41
N GLU A 609 -18.70 7.12 13.93
CA GLU A 609 -18.24 8.24 13.10
C GLU A 609 -17.20 7.77 12.07
N ILE A 610 -17.34 8.26 10.84
CA ILE A 610 -16.34 8.17 9.77
C ILE A 610 -16.08 9.56 9.18
N GLN A 611 -15.23 9.65 8.15
CA GLN A 611 -15.02 10.91 7.45
C GLN A 611 -16.34 11.43 6.85
N PHE A 612 -16.73 12.65 7.24
CA PHE A 612 -17.92 13.34 6.74
C PHE A 612 -19.26 12.60 6.95
N GLY A 613 -19.36 11.72 7.96
CA GLY A 613 -20.60 11.01 8.23
C GLY A 613 -20.46 9.91 9.26
N HIS A 614 -21.31 8.89 9.19
CA HIS A 614 -21.33 7.77 10.11
C HIS A 614 -21.87 6.50 9.44
N LEU A 615 -21.51 5.34 9.98
CA LEU A 615 -21.94 4.02 9.49
C LEU A 615 -22.42 3.14 10.64
N GLN A 616 -23.41 2.29 10.37
CA GLN A 616 -23.87 1.27 11.31
C GLN A 616 -23.10 -0.04 11.15
N ARG A 617 -22.70 -0.65 12.26
CA ARG A 617 -22.09 -1.98 12.29
C ARG A 617 -22.83 -2.87 13.30
N PRO A 618 -22.98 -4.18 13.03
CA PRO A 618 -23.74 -5.08 13.88
C PRO A 618 -23.07 -5.27 15.25
N THR A 619 -23.89 -5.39 16.30
CA THR A 619 -23.44 -5.70 17.67
C THR A 619 -23.43 -7.20 17.96
N HIS A 620 -23.79 -8.03 16.99
CA HIS A 620 -23.84 -9.49 17.08
C HIS A 620 -22.85 -10.14 16.10
N ARG A 621 -22.73 -11.48 16.13
CA ARG A 621 -21.82 -12.24 15.25
C ARG A 621 -22.55 -13.38 14.52
N ASN A 622 -23.65 -13.04 13.85
CA ASN A 622 -24.54 -14.02 13.24
C ASN A 622 -23.99 -14.56 11.92
N THR A 623 -23.24 -13.74 11.17
CA THR A 623 -22.57 -14.13 9.92
C THR A 623 -21.05 -14.08 10.05
N SER A 624 -20.33 -14.68 9.09
CA SER A 624 -18.87 -14.56 9.02
C SER A 624 -18.41 -13.10 8.84
N TRP A 625 -19.20 -12.27 8.16
CA TRP A 625 -18.94 -10.85 7.98
C TRP A 625 -19.07 -10.07 9.29
N ASP A 626 -20.07 -10.42 10.10
CA ASP A 626 -20.26 -9.82 11.43
C ASP A 626 -19.13 -10.26 12.37
N TRP A 627 -18.77 -11.55 12.32
CA TRP A 627 -17.68 -12.10 13.13
C TRP A 627 -16.34 -11.42 12.83
N ALA A 628 -16.07 -11.14 11.55
CA ALA A 628 -14.86 -10.44 11.13
C ALA A 628 -14.76 -9.00 11.67
N ARG A 629 -15.88 -8.38 12.07
CA ARG A 629 -15.95 -7.01 12.62
C ARG A 629 -15.93 -7.00 14.15
N PHE A 630 -15.12 -7.87 14.77
CA PHE A 630 -14.98 -7.93 16.22
C PHE A 630 -14.26 -6.71 16.81
N GLU A 631 -13.50 -5.98 15.98
CA GLU A 631 -12.86 -4.70 16.26
C GLU A 631 -13.12 -3.82 15.04
N VAL A 632 -13.51 -2.57 15.27
CA VAL A 632 -14.01 -1.65 14.25
C VAL A 632 -13.40 -0.29 14.43
N TRP A 633 -12.96 0.32 13.32
CA TRP A 633 -12.50 1.70 13.37
C TRP A 633 -13.69 2.66 13.53
N GLY A 634 -13.50 3.73 14.31
CA GLY A 634 -14.38 4.89 14.41
C GLY A 634 -13.56 6.12 14.77
N HIS A 635 -14.01 7.30 14.37
CA HIS A 635 -13.17 8.50 14.44
C HIS A 635 -13.18 9.14 15.85
N LYS A 636 -14.18 9.96 16.20
CA LYS A 636 -14.26 10.61 17.53
C LYS A 636 -15.30 9.98 18.44
N TRP A 637 -16.29 9.28 17.88
CA TRP A 637 -17.39 8.73 18.68
C TRP A 637 -17.96 7.43 18.11
N ALA A 638 -18.53 6.64 19.00
CA ALA A 638 -19.43 5.53 18.70
C ALA A 638 -20.68 5.65 19.59
N ASP A 639 -21.84 5.30 19.04
CA ASP A 639 -23.13 5.39 19.70
C ASP A 639 -23.87 4.06 19.68
N LEU A 640 -24.43 3.67 20.82
CA LEU A 640 -25.35 2.57 20.95
C LEU A 640 -26.68 3.13 21.47
N SER A 641 -27.69 3.12 20.61
CA SER A 641 -29.01 3.69 20.91
C SER A 641 -30.14 2.69 20.65
N GLU A 642 -31.13 2.71 21.53
CA GLU A 642 -32.45 2.12 21.32
C GLU A 642 -33.50 3.23 21.31
N HIS A 643 -34.78 2.89 21.11
CA HIS A 643 -35.82 3.91 21.12
C HIS A 643 -35.93 4.63 22.47
N GLY A 644 -35.61 5.93 22.49
CA GLY A 644 -35.77 6.82 23.64
C GLY A 644 -34.57 6.91 24.59
N PHE A 645 -33.52 6.10 24.41
CA PHE A 645 -32.29 6.16 25.21
C PHE A 645 -31.09 5.64 24.43
N GLY A 646 -29.95 6.30 24.61
CA GLY A 646 -28.70 5.87 24.03
C GLY A 646 -27.51 6.24 24.90
N VAL A 647 -26.36 5.66 24.55
CA VAL A 647 -25.08 5.98 25.17
C VAL A 647 -24.05 6.14 24.07
N ALA A 648 -23.40 7.30 24.06
CA ALA A 648 -22.28 7.57 23.19
C ALA A 648 -20.96 7.49 23.95
N LEU A 649 -19.94 6.90 23.31
CA LEU A 649 -18.57 6.80 23.78
C LEU A 649 -17.70 7.67 22.87
N LEU A 650 -17.18 8.77 23.44
CA LEU A 650 -16.39 9.79 22.73
C LEU A 650 -14.91 9.64 23.09
N ASN A 651 -14.01 10.08 22.22
CA ASN A 651 -12.57 10.12 22.52
C ASN A 651 -11.82 11.21 21.72
N ASP A 652 -10.54 11.42 22.07
CA ASP A 652 -9.64 12.41 21.44
C ASP A 652 -8.44 11.81 20.65
N SER A 653 -8.24 10.49 20.69
CA SER A 653 -6.97 9.87 20.25
C SER A 653 -7.03 8.36 19.98
N LYS A 654 -8.19 7.74 20.05
CA LYS A 654 -8.41 6.28 19.97
C LYS A 654 -9.36 5.97 18.83
N TYR A 655 -8.91 5.10 17.93
CA TYR A 655 -9.66 4.79 16.72
C TYR A 655 -10.30 3.40 16.72
N GLY A 656 -9.88 2.51 17.63
CA GLY A 656 -10.40 1.15 17.75
C GLY A 656 -11.58 1.08 18.73
N TYR A 657 -12.72 0.60 18.25
CA TYR A 657 -13.91 0.33 19.05
C TYR A 657 -14.32 -1.14 18.92
N SER A 658 -15.04 -1.64 19.90
CA SER A 658 -15.74 -2.93 19.81
C SER A 658 -17.04 -2.86 20.62
N ILE A 659 -18.18 -2.88 19.94
CA ILE A 659 -19.49 -2.91 20.61
C ILE A 659 -20.13 -4.26 20.33
N HIS A 660 -20.24 -5.09 21.36
CA HIS A 660 -20.83 -6.42 21.27
C HIS A 660 -21.96 -6.59 22.28
N GLY A 661 -23.15 -6.91 21.78
CA GLY A 661 -24.38 -6.84 22.56
C GLY A 661 -24.57 -5.43 23.11
N ASN A 662 -24.43 -5.30 24.42
CA ASN A 662 -24.56 -4.05 25.16
C ASN A 662 -23.25 -3.57 25.79
N ILE A 663 -22.12 -4.19 25.47
CA ILE A 663 -20.80 -3.82 26.01
C ILE A 663 -20.12 -2.91 25.00
N MET A 664 -19.98 -1.63 25.35
CA MET A 664 -19.19 -0.68 24.56
C MET A 664 -17.74 -0.72 25.01
N THR A 665 -16.83 -1.02 24.08
CA THR A 665 -15.40 -1.13 24.36
C THR A 665 -14.61 -0.13 23.53
N LEU A 666 -13.66 0.55 24.16
CA LEU A 666 -12.64 1.38 23.50
C LEU A 666 -11.26 0.74 23.67
N SER A 667 -10.56 0.58 22.57
CA SER A 667 -9.20 0.07 22.53
C SER A 667 -8.21 1.18 22.88
N LEU A 668 -7.41 0.98 23.92
CA LEU A 668 -6.58 2.04 24.52
C LEU A 668 -5.13 1.97 24.07
N LEU A 669 -4.44 0.86 24.37
CA LEU A 669 -3.02 0.69 24.08
C LEU A 669 -2.72 -0.74 23.66
N ARG A 670 -1.84 -0.91 22.68
CA ARG A 670 -1.26 -2.21 22.31
C ARG A 670 0.21 -2.23 22.71
N ALA A 671 0.82 -3.41 22.69
CA ALA A 671 2.25 -3.57 22.97
C ALA A 671 2.91 -4.60 22.03
N PRO A 672 2.82 -4.43 20.70
CA PRO A 672 3.53 -5.29 19.77
C PRO A 672 5.05 -5.16 19.98
N LYS A 673 5.81 -6.10 19.42
CA LYS A 673 7.28 -6.16 19.52
C LYS A 673 7.99 -6.25 18.17
N ALA A 674 7.24 -6.30 17.07
CA ALA A 674 7.78 -6.19 15.72
C ALA A 674 6.87 -5.26 14.88
N PRO A 675 7.45 -4.28 14.15
CA PRO A 675 8.87 -4.07 13.90
C PRO A 675 9.61 -3.26 14.99
N ASP A 676 8.87 -2.64 15.89
CA ASP A 676 9.41 -1.86 17.00
C ASP A 676 9.28 -2.63 18.33
N ALA A 677 10.41 -2.89 18.98
CA ALA A 677 10.45 -3.57 20.27
C ALA A 677 9.84 -2.72 21.41
N ASN A 678 9.79 -1.40 21.23
CA ASN A 678 9.36 -0.44 22.25
C ASN A 678 8.05 0.26 21.86
N ALA A 679 7.27 -0.29 20.93
CA ALA A 679 6.01 0.28 20.50
C ALA A 679 5.11 0.63 21.70
N ASP A 680 4.65 1.89 21.72
CA ASP A 680 3.81 2.52 22.75
C ASP A 680 4.36 2.50 24.19
N MET A 681 5.59 2.03 24.43
CA MET A 681 6.19 2.01 25.77
C MET A 681 6.42 3.43 26.30
N GLY A 682 6.29 3.60 27.61
CA GLY A 682 6.42 4.88 28.33
C GLY A 682 5.08 5.45 28.79
N SER A 683 5.07 6.77 29.05
CA SER A 683 3.89 7.45 29.61
C SER A 683 2.95 7.94 28.51
N GLN A 684 1.71 7.46 28.55
CA GLN A 684 0.66 7.75 27.58
C GLN A 684 -0.46 8.55 28.23
N ASN A 685 -0.98 9.58 27.56
CA ASN A 685 -2.09 10.40 28.04
C ASN A 685 -3.18 10.47 26.98
N PHE A 686 -4.43 10.27 27.39
CA PHE A 686 -5.58 10.34 26.49
C PHE A 686 -6.89 10.56 27.23
N THR A 687 -7.89 11.05 26.50
CA THR A 687 -9.21 11.36 27.03
C THR A 687 -10.29 10.58 26.30
N TYR A 688 -11.24 10.07 27.06
CA TYR A 688 -12.51 9.59 26.53
C TYR A 688 -13.66 10.07 27.42
N ALA A 689 -14.89 9.97 26.92
CA ALA A 689 -16.07 10.39 27.64
C ALA A 689 -17.25 9.44 27.38
N LEU A 690 -18.07 9.23 28.41
CA LEU A 690 -19.32 8.48 28.30
C LEU A 690 -20.50 9.44 28.43
N MET A 691 -21.35 9.47 27.41
CA MET A 691 -22.46 10.40 27.26
C MET A 691 -23.79 9.64 27.17
N PRO A 692 -24.48 9.40 28.29
CA PRO A 692 -25.86 8.94 28.23
C PRO A 692 -26.75 10.05 27.67
N HIS A 693 -27.70 9.70 26.83
CA HIS A 693 -28.58 10.66 26.19
C HIS A 693 -29.99 10.13 25.95
N THR A 694 -30.90 11.05 25.68
CA THR A 694 -32.30 10.77 25.35
C THR A 694 -32.58 11.12 23.91
N GLY A 695 -33.35 10.26 23.24
CA GLY A 695 -33.59 10.40 21.80
C GLY A 695 -32.44 9.84 20.96
N PRO A 696 -32.42 10.13 19.66
CA PRO A 696 -31.34 9.71 18.78
C PRO A 696 -30.08 10.56 18.98
N PHE A 697 -28.90 10.01 18.64
CA PHE A 697 -27.61 10.67 18.86
C PHE A 697 -27.50 12.05 18.17
N GLN A 698 -28.22 12.23 17.06
CA GLN A 698 -28.35 13.49 16.34
C GLN A 698 -28.93 14.60 17.22
N ASP A 699 -30.13 14.37 17.77
CA ASP A 699 -30.85 15.35 18.58
C ASP A 699 -30.18 15.57 19.94
N ALA A 700 -29.53 14.52 20.45
CA ALA A 700 -28.70 14.57 21.65
C ALA A 700 -27.40 15.39 21.45
N SER A 701 -27.12 15.88 20.24
CA SER A 701 -25.92 16.66 19.92
C SER A 701 -24.61 15.89 20.16
N VAL A 702 -24.62 14.55 20.06
CA VAL A 702 -23.44 13.70 20.27
C VAL A 702 -22.28 14.14 19.37
N ILE A 703 -22.59 14.45 18.10
CA ILE A 703 -21.62 14.92 17.11
C ILE A 703 -20.95 16.22 17.59
N GLN A 704 -21.74 17.23 17.96
CA GLN A 704 -21.22 18.50 18.45
C GLN A 704 -20.38 18.34 19.74
N HIS A 705 -20.81 17.46 20.65
CA HIS A 705 -20.06 17.17 21.87
C HIS A 705 -18.75 16.44 21.58
N ALA A 706 -18.70 15.55 20.59
CA ALA A 706 -17.47 14.91 20.13
C ALA A 706 -16.48 15.95 19.56
N TYR A 707 -16.96 16.92 18.76
CA TYR A 707 -16.16 18.07 18.32
C TYR A 707 -15.66 18.89 19.51
N ASN A 708 -16.53 19.27 20.45
CA ASN A 708 -16.15 20.08 21.61
C ASN A 708 -15.08 19.38 22.48
N LEU A 709 -15.10 18.04 22.57
CA LEU A 709 -14.07 17.26 23.25
C LEU A 709 -12.71 17.35 22.54
N ASN A 710 -12.71 17.30 21.21
CA ASN A 710 -11.50 17.30 20.37
C ASN A 710 -10.93 18.71 20.10
N PHE A 711 -11.76 19.74 20.25
CA PHE A 711 -11.39 21.14 19.97
C PHE A 711 -11.67 22.02 21.20
N PRO A 712 -10.79 22.00 22.22
CA PRO A 712 -11.00 22.75 23.44
C PRO A 712 -10.93 24.27 23.21
N LEU A 713 -11.60 25.03 24.07
CA LEU A 713 -11.58 26.50 24.02
C LEU A 713 -10.17 27.04 24.28
N HIS A 714 -9.73 27.96 23.41
CA HIS A 714 -8.49 28.71 23.60
C HIS A 714 -8.78 30.10 24.18
N VAL A 715 -8.05 30.49 25.23
CA VAL A 715 -8.20 31.78 25.89
C VAL A 715 -7.16 32.77 25.34
N PHE A 716 -7.63 33.91 24.84
CA PHE A 716 -6.78 35.01 24.38
C PHE A 716 -7.04 36.27 25.20
N HIS A 717 -5.97 36.96 25.62
CA HIS A 717 -6.07 38.21 26.37
C HIS A 717 -6.15 39.40 25.39
N ARG A 718 -7.38 39.77 25.00
CA ARG A 718 -7.65 40.97 24.19
C ARG A 718 -8.95 41.61 24.66
N VAL A 719 -9.00 42.95 24.67
CA VAL A 719 -10.26 43.67 24.89
C VAL A 719 -11.07 43.55 23.60
N ILE A 720 -12.12 42.73 23.64
CA ILE A 720 -13.12 42.62 22.57
C ILE A 720 -14.39 43.26 23.14
N SER A 721 -14.99 44.19 22.41
CA SER A 721 -16.18 44.92 22.87
C SER A 721 -17.46 44.08 22.80
N GLU A 722 -17.55 43.13 21.86
CA GLU A 722 -18.73 42.28 21.65
C GLU A 722 -18.32 40.88 21.14
N PRO A 723 -19.10 39.81 21.45
CA PRO A 723 -18.93 38.50 20.84
C PRO A 723 -19.03 38.61 19.31
N TRP A 724 -18.12 37.94 18.59
CA TRP A 724 -18.08 38.00 17.14
C TRP A 724 -18.01 36.60 16.54
N SER A 725 -18.82 36.34 15.52
CA SER A 725 -18.74 35.14 14.71
C SER A 725 -18.62 35.51 13.23
N ALA A 726 -17.61 34.97 12.57
CA ALA A 726 -17.39 35.18 11.15
C ALA A 726 -18.41 34.40 10.29
N PHE A 727 -18.82 33.22 10.74
CA PHE A 727 -19.70 32.30 10.03
C PHE A 727 -20.67 31.63 10.99
N SER A 728 -21.90 31.41 10.56
CA SER A 728 -22.87 30.59 11.29
C SER A 728 -23.74 29.80 10.32
N VAL A 729 -24.16 28.62 10.76
CA VAL A 729 -25.08 27.73 10.02
C VAL A 729 -26.31 27.55 10.90
N ASN A 730 -27.51 27.63 10.33
CA ASN A 730 -28.76 27.64 11.11
C ASN A 730 -29.33 26.24 11.37
N SER A 731 -28.78 25.19 10.76
CA SER A 731 -29.15 23.80 11.02
C SER A 731 -28.06 23.07 11.80
N PRO A 732 -28.39 22.40 12.92
CA PRO A 732 -27.43 21.60 13.68
C PRO A 732 -26.95 20.35 12.92
N ALA A 733 -27.70 19.93 11.89
CA ALA A 733 -27.33 18.79 11.05
C ALA A 733 -26.11 19.07 10.18
N VAL A 734 -25.78 20.34 9.92
CA VAL A 734 -24.70 20.74 9.02
C VAL A 734 -23.51 21.26 9.81
N ILE A 735 -22.37 20.61 9.63
CA ILE A 735 -21.10 20.98 10.26
C ILE A 735 -20.27 21.84 9.30
N LEU A 736 -19.81 22.98 9.80
CA LEU A 736 -18.80 23.81 9.14
C LEU A 736 -17.41 23.27 9.45
N GLU A 737 -16.93 22.33 8.63
CA GLU A 737 -15.69 21.60 8.87
C GLU A 737 -14.45 22.45 8.57
N THR A 738 -14.46 23.24 7.49
CA THR A 738 -13.25 23.92 7.04
C THR A 738 -13.55 25.31 6.51
N VAL A 739 -12.75 26.27 6.97
CA VAL A 739 -12.63 27.60 6.36
C VAL A 739 -11.17 27.81 6.00
N LYS A 740 -10.88 28.00 4.71
CA LYS A 740 -9.52 28.22 4.21
C LYS A 740 -9.49 29.28 3.12
N GLN A 741 -8.31 29.81 2.82
CA GLN A 741 -8.11 30.60 1.61
C GLN A 741 -8.15 29.70 0.37
N ALA A 742 -8.63 30.24 -0.75
CA ALA A 742 -8.56 29.55 -2.04
C ALA A 742 -7.11 29.42 -2.51
N GLU A 743 -6.75 28.28 -3.13
CA GLU A 743 -5.41 28.05 -3.66
C GLU A 743 -5.04 29.03 -4.78
N SER A 744 -6.05 29.48 -5.55
CA SER A 744 -5.89 30.40 -6.68
C SER A 744 -5.92 31.88 -6.29
N SER A 745 -6.43 32.22 -5.10
CA SER A 745 -6.66 33.62 -4.72
C SER A 745 -6.66 33.84 -3.21
N LYS A 746 -5.83 34.80 -2.77
CA LYS A 746 -5.80 35.28 -1.37
C LYS A 746 -7.03 36.11 -0.97
N LYS A 747 -7.87 36.48 -1.93
CA LYS A 747 -9.09 37.30 -1.71
C LYS A 747 -10.36 36.46 -1.67
N ALA A 748 -10.27 35.14 -1.86
CA ALA A 748 -11.39 34.22 -1.82
C ALA A 748 -11.22 33.24 -0.65
N LEU A 749 -12.34 32.89 -0.01
CA LEU A 749 -12.42 31.87 1.01
C LEU A 749 -13.17 30.66 0.45
N LEU A 750 -12.68 29.46 0.77
CA LEU A 750 -13.36 28.20 0.57
C LEU A 750 -13.94 27.77 1.92
N ILE A 751 -15.22 27.42 1.90
CA ILE A 751 -15.97 26.97 3.08
C ILE A 751 -16.49 25.57 2.77
N ARG A 752 -16.10 24.59 3.57
CA ARG A 752 -16.58 23.20 3.44
C ARG A 752 -17.62 22.93 4.51
N LEU A 753 -18.79 22.53 4.06
CA LEU A 753 -19.89 22.06 4.89
C LEU A 753 -20.10 20.57 4.60
N TYR A 754 -20.54 19.81 5.59
CA TYR A 754 -21.10 18.48 5.36
C TYR A 754 -22.32 18.25 6.24
N GLU A 755 -23.24 17.43 5.75
CA GLU A 755 -24.40 16.98 6.50
C GLU A 755 -24.00 15.77 7.34
N SER A 756 -24.30 15.82 8.63
CA SER A 756 -23.79 14.88 9.63
C SER A 756 -24.85 13.97 10.24
N HIS A 757 -26.15 14.26 10.03
CA HIS A 757 -27.26 13.53 10.63
C HIS A 757 -27.75 12.37 9.76
N GLY A 758 -27.32 12.28 8.49
CA GLY A 758 -27.76 11.28 7.52
C GLY A 758 -29.11 11.65 6.87
N SER A 759 -29.40 12.95 6.75
CA SER A 759 -30.70 13.48 6.33
C SER A 759 -30.59 14.46 5.16
N CYS A 760 -31.69 14.66 4.42
CA CYS A 760 -31.78 15.77 3.46
C CYS A 760 -32.17 17.04 4.22
N VAL A 761 -31.33 18.08 4.15
CA VAL A 761 -31.53 19.33 4.90
C VAL A 761 -31.28 20.56 4.03
N THR A 762 -32.13 21.57 4.17
CA THR A 762 -31.87 22.92 3.66
C THR A 762 -31.30 23.77 4.79
N THR A 763 -30.20 24.46 4.54
CA THR A 763 -29.51 25.29 5.55
C THR A 763 -29.10 26.63 4.97
N THR A 764 -28.87 27.62 5.85
CA THR A 764 -28.38 28.95 5.50
C THR A 764 -27.04 29.19 6.19
N LEU A 765 -25.99 29.39 5.40
CA LEU A 765 -24.70 29.90 5.86
C LEU A 765 -24.76 31.43 5.91
N SER A 766 -24.64 32.01 7.11
CA SER A 766 -24.55 33.44 7.33
C SER A 766 -23.09 33.84 7.60
N THR A 767 -22.69 35.04 7.16
CA THR A 767 -21.36 35.58 7.46
C THR A 767 -21.42 37.07 7.79
N SER A 768 -20.58 37.50 8.74
CA SER A 768 -20.40 38.92 9.03
C SER A 768 -19.39 39.61 8.10
N LEU A 769 -18.72 38.85 7.23
CA LEU A 769 -17.74 39.37 6.28
C LEU A 769 -18.43 39.97 5.07
N SER A 770 -17.86 41.02 4.47
CA SER A 770 -18.39 41.60 3.23
C SER A 770 -18.20 40.63 2.06
N VAL A 771 -19.30 40.05 1.58
CA VAL A 771 -19.31 39.14 0.44
C VAL A 771 -19.56 39.92 -0.84
N LYS A 772 -18.69 39.77 -1.84
CA LYS A 772 -18.93 40.29 -3.19
C LYS A 772 -19.74 39.33 -4.05
N GLU A 773 -19.43 38.04 -3.92
CA GLU A 773 -19.93 36.95 -4.75
C GLU A 773 -19.71 35.64 -3.98
N ALA A 774 -20.56 34.65 -4.24
CA ALA A 774 -20.50 33.31 -3.66
C ALA A 774 -20.96 32.28 -4.70
N TRP A 775 -20.33 31.11 -4.71
CA TRP A 775 -20.64 29.99 -5.60
C TRP A 775 -20.62 28.69 -4.82
N GLN A 776 -21.42 27.73 -5.29
CA GLN A 776 -21.47 26.37 -4.78
C GLN A 776 -20.68 25.45 -5.71
#